data_AF-A0A534MCK8-F1
#
_entry.id   AF-A0A534MCK8-F1
#
_cell.length_a   1.000
_cell.length_b   1.000
_cell.length_c   1.000
_cell.angle_alpha   90.00
_cell.angle_beta   90.00
_cell.angle_gamma   90.00
#
_symmetry.space_group_name_H-M   'P 1'
#
loop_
_entity.id
_entity.type
_entity.pdbx_description
1 polymer ?
#
loop_
_entity_poly.entity_id
_entity_poly.type
_entity_poly.pdbx_seq_one_letter_code
_entity_poly.pdbx_strand_id
1 'polypeptide(L)'
;MGSSPVVSEEVRSYFGRLASQVDATYAIARAARARGFDPELDVEIPLTDDLASRVERLLEHYEVEGVARRIRELAKHHDREELAILVAKEMALRPAASKEKAVERAVRVGLAILTEGILVAPLEGLATVKIKRNRDGTSYVDLSYAGPIRSAGGTGQALSVLIADVVRRELGIGRYQPAREEVERFKEEIPLYRQVQHLQYTPSEEEISLIVSNCPVSINGEGTEDAEISGFRDLPRIETNRIRGGACLVIADGMCLKAPKILKHVRKLRIDGWEFVAAYVEQKNAGPEELTEDSGVEPSEVFIQNIVAGRPVLCHPSRPGGLRLRYGRTRATGLAAVALHPATMHILDDFIAVGTQIKTERPGKAGAVTPCDTIEGPLVVLDTGDFIEVPDAAAAKRLAGHVRVIADLGEILIPFGEFLENNHVLMPGGFSLEWYGLLLQEALGSLPEGWEAASAAQAMAWSRDLRIPLHPRHNLFFHDLTVEELSRLRERIAIDGRLEGGRLSVPAEEAFREPLVRLGALYSVRAGRLMLERHTDVLLATLGISERDGALHLAPNPEEADPLAFVSRLAGFPVRARAPTRIGARMARPEKAAPRKMQPAPHSLFPIGHEGGAQRLLLDAAAKDAIDVEVGLRICSSCGKRWFLPKCSCGGHTVARNGPARQRVPLAEVLRTALDRLGEPKPAEIKAVQGMISKNKTPEPIEKGILRAKHEIYVFKDGTTRFDMTNLPLTHFTPKEAGISVDEARRLGYSQDGNGRPLEREDQVLELRPQDILLARSGGEYLVRVAAFVDDLLERLYGLARFYDAKTPQDLLGHLVVTLAPHTSGGVLARIVGFTDANACFAHPYLIAARRRNCDGDEDSVILLLDSLINFSRSFLPDKRGGLMDAPLVLTTRIDPNEIDKEAHNLDLSSAYPLSLFEAAERFAHPKEVEPQIDTVGKRIGSVLQYEGFAYTHGTRGVAQGPLASAYGEGSMAEKIDKQLELALRIRAVDPNDVVARIVVHHFLPDLIGNLKAFSSQQVRCTKCGTKYRRIPLRARCVECGGNLTLTVHESSVKKYLEISKRISQQFEVSNYLRQRIDLIEDAIASLFTNDHAQELKLDDFF
;
A
#
# COMPACT_ATOMS: atom_id res chain seq x y z
N MET A 1 -30.65 -23.08 1.10
CA MET A 1 -29.96 -23.00 2.40
C MET A 1 -28.51 -23.39 2.17
N GLY A 2 -27.61 -22.40 2.06
CA GLY A 2 -26.18 -22.64 1.87
C GLY A 2 -25.58 -23.23 3.15
N SER A 3 -24.63 -24.16 3.02
CA SER A 3 -23.93 -24.72 4.17
C SER A 3 -23.37 -23.58 5.01
N SER A 4 -23.78 -23.49 6.28
CA SER A 4 -23.15 -22.60 7.25
C SER A 4 -21.64 -22.83 7.20
N PRO A 5 -20.81 -21.77 7.25
CA PRO A 5 -19.36 -21.95 7.30
C PRO A 5 -18.99 -22.81 8.51
N VAL A 6 -17.93 -23.59 8.37
CA VAL A 6 -17.39 -24.47 9.41
C VAL A 6 -16.70 -23.59 10.45
N VAL A 7 -17.41 -23.23 11.52
CA VAL A 7 -16.93 -22.31 12.55
C VAL A 7 -17.28 -22.83 13.94
N SER A 8 -16.51 -22.39 14.94
CA SER A 8 -16.85 -22.59 16.35
C SER A 8 -18.14 -21.87 16.72
N GLU A 9 -18.76 -22.27 17.83
CA GLU A 9 -19.99 -21.63 18.31
C GLU A 9 -19.75 -20.16 18.70
N GLU A 10 -18.57 -19.84 19.19
CA GLU A 10 -18.20 -18.47 19.54
C GLU A 10 -18.12 -17.57 18.30
N VAL A 11 -17.46 -18.04 17.23
CA VAL A 11 -17.39 -17.33 15.96
C VAL A 11 -18.77 -17.24 15.29
N ARG A 12 -19.60 -18.29 15.40
CA ARG A 12 -21.00 -18.26 14.93
C ARG A 12 -21.80 -17.16 15.65
N SER A 13 -21.67 -17.08 16.97
CA SER A 13 -22.31 -16.05 17.79
C SER A 13 -21.83 -14.65 17.42
N TYR A 14 -20.52 -14.48 17.19
CA TYR A 14 -19.93 -13.23 16.72
C TYR A 14 -20.56 -12.75 15.40
N PHE A 15 -20.61 -13.60 14.37
CA PHE A 15 -21.25 -13.24 13.10
C PHE A 15 -22.76 -12.99 13.24
N GLY A 16 -23.46 -13.74 14.09
CA GLY A 16 -24.88 -13.53 14.38
C GLY A 16 -25.15 -12.15 15.01
N ARG A 17 -24.28 -11.68 15.92
CA ARG A 17 -24.36 -10.34 16.50
C ARG A 17 -24.14 -9.25 15.45
N LEU A 18 -23.12 -9.39 14.60
CA LEU A 18 -22.87 -8.44 13.51
C LEU A 18 -24.07 -8.34 12.56
N ALA A 19 -24.62 -9.48 12.13
CA ALA A 19 -25.79 -9.51 11.26
C ALA A 19 -27.00 -8.79 11.88
N SER A 20 -27.28 -9.05 13.16
CA SER A 20 -28.38 -8.40 13.89
C SER A 20 -28.21 -6.88 13.97
N GLN A 21 -26.98 -6.40 14.19
CA GLN A 21 -26.66 -4.97 14.21
C GLN A 21 -26.77 -4.32 12.82
N VAL A 22 -26.37 -5.03 11.76
CA VAL A 22 -26.56 -4.59 10.36
C VAL A 22 -28.05 -4.41 10.08
N ASP A 23 -28.88 -5.41 10.39
CA ASP A 23 -30.32 -5.37 10.14
C ASP A 23 -30.99 -4.19 10.87
N ALA A 24 -30.63 -3.97 12.13
CA ALA A 24 -31.12 -2.84 12.91
C ALA A 24 -30.72 -1.49 12.29
N THR A 25 -29.46 -1.37 11.83
CA THR A 25 -28.97 -0.14 11.19
C THR A 25 -29.66 0.12 9.84
N TYR A 26 -29.86 -0.93 9.04
CA TYR A 26 -30.60 -0.86 7.77
C TYR A 26 -32.07 -0.46 7.99
N ALA A 27 -32.73 -0.95 9.04
CA ALA A 27 -34.10 -0.57 9.35
C ALA A 27 -34.24 0.96 9.58
N ILE A 28 -33.30 1.56 10.31
CA ILE A 28 -33.26 3.01 10.55
C ILE A 28 -32.98 3.76 9.24
N ALA A 29 -32.00 3.32 8.47
CA ALA A 29 -31.67 3.93 7.18
C ALA A 29 -32.85 3.91 6.20
N ARG A 30 -33.58 2.79 6.11
CA ARG A 30 -34.80 2.65 5.31
C ARG A 30 -35.90 3.60 5.78
N ALA A 31 -36.11 3.72 7.09
CA ALA A 31 -37.07 4.66 7.66
C ALA A 31 -36.72 6.12 7.33
N ALA A 32 -35.43 6.48 7.35
CA ALA A 32 -34.95 7.80 6.94
C ALA A 32 -35.19 8.06 5.45
N ARG A 33 -34.77 7.14 4.57
CA ARG A 33 -34.94 7.23 3.11
C ARG A 33 -36.40 7.37 2.70
N ALA A 34 -37.30 6.64 3.35
CA ALA A 34 -38.74 6.71 3.10
C ALA A 34 -39.35 8.11 3.34
N ARG A 35 -38.67 9.01 4.08
CA ARG A 35 -39.11 10.41 4.23
C ARG A 35 -38.96 11.24 2.95
N GLY A 36 -38.27 10.73 1.93
CA GLY A 36 -38.23 11.28 0.57
C GLY A 36 -37.33 12.51 0.37
N PHE A 37 -36.37 12.74 1.28
CA PHE A 37 -35.39 13.82 1.14
C PHE A 37 -34.19 13.43 0.26
N ASP A 38 -33.94 12.13 0.10
CA ASP A 38 -32.82 11.58 -0.68
C ASP A 38 -33.21 11.26 -2.12
N PRO A 39 -32.24 11.08 -3.05
CA PRO A 39 -32.53 10.82 -4.45
C PRO A 39 -33.42 9.60 -4.71
N GLU A 40 -33.33 8.58 -3.84
CA GLU A 40 -34.10 7.33 -3.86
C GLU A 40 -34.79 7.10 -2.50
N LEU A 41 -35.90 6.36 -2.52
CA LEU A 41 -36.75 6.07 -1.34
C LEU A 41 -36.29 4.87 -0.49
N ASP A 42 -35.30 4.12 -0.95
CA ASP A 42 -34.71 2.97 -0.25
C ASP A 42 -33.18 3.11 -0.21
N VAL A 43 -32.53 2.27 0.59
CA VAL A 43 -31.08 2.19 0.71
C VAL A 43 -30.49 1.61 -0.58
N GLU A 44 -29.49 2.31 -1.13
CA GLU A 44 -28.89 1.97 -2.45
C GLU A 44 -27.68 1.03 -2.38
N ILE A 45 -27.28 0.63 -1.16
CA ILE A 45 -26.18 -0.30 -0.88
C ILE A 45 -26.75 -1.68 -0.54
N PRO A 46 -26.85 -2.62 -1.50
CA PRO A 46 -27.34 -3.96 -1.24
C PRO A 46 -26.36 -4.78 -0.39
N LEU A 47 -26.92 -5.63 0.46
CA LEU A 47 -26.19 -6.61 1.25
C LEU A 47 -25.78 -7.81 0.39
N THR A 48 -24.59 -8.34 0.66
CA THR A 48 -24.05 -9.54 0.02
C THR A 48 -23.37 -10.44 1.04
N ASP A 49 -23.69 -11.74 0.99
CA ASP A 49 -23.17 -12.73 1.94
C ASP A 49 -21.93 -13.48 1.45
N ASP A 50 -21.73 -13.52 0.13
CA ASP A 50 -20.69 -14.30 -0.55
C ASP A 50 -20.37 -13.74 -1.95
N LEU A 51 -19.32 -14.28 -2.58
CA LEU A 51 -18.86 -13.94 -3.92
C LEU A 51 -20.00 -14.02 -4.94
N ALA A 52 -20.78 -15.08 -4.85
CA ALA A 52 -21.87 -15.36 -5.76
C ALA A 52 -22.94 -14.23 -5.75
N SER A 53 -23.37 -13.81 -4.56
CA SER A 53 -24.28 -12.69 -4.39
C SER A 53 -23.67 -11.36 -4.83
N ARG A 54 -22.36 -11.14 -4.57
CA ARG A 54 -21.65 -9.94 -5.07
C ARG A 54 -21.69 -9.84 -6.58
N VAL A 55 -21.35 -10.91 -7.29
CA VAL A 55 -21.35 -10.95 -8.75
C VAL A 55 -22.75 -10.69 -9.31
N GLU A 56 -23.78 -11.34 -8.75
CA GLU A 56 -25.16 -11.16 -9.20
C GLU A 56 -25.67 -9.73 -8.97
N ARG A 57 -25.42 -9.15 -7.80
CA ARG A 57 -25.86 -7.78 -7.46
C ARG A 57 -25.10 -6.71 -8.24
N LEU A 58 -23.80 -6.86 -8.44
CA LEU A 58 -23.02 -5.90 -9.23
C LEU A 58 -23.44 -5.88 -10.70
N LEU A 59 -23.81 -7.03 -11.24
CA LEU A 59 -24.14 -7.18 -12.66
C LEU A 59 -25.64 -7.30 -12.92
N GLU A 60 -26.51 -6.87 -12.00
CA GLU A 60 -27.97 -7.04 -12.11
C GLU A 60 -28.56 -6.49 -13.41
N HIS A 61 -27.94 -5.45 -14.00
CA HIS A 61 -28.35 -4.85 -15.28
C HIS A 61 -27.90 -5.63 -16.53
N TYR A 62 -27.22 -6.76 -16.38
CA TYR A 62 -26.67 -7.59 -17.47
C TYR A 62 -27.37 -8.96 -17.60
N GLU A 63 -28.62 -9.09 -17.15
CA GLU A 63 -29.42 -10.31 -17.31
C GLU A 63 -28.75 -11.55 -16.68
N VAL A 64 -28.20 -11.39 -15.46
CA VAL A 64 -27.41 -12.42 -14.75
C VAL A 64 -28.21 -13.17 -13.68
N GLU A 65 -29.53 -13.03 -13.65
CA GLU A 65 -30.38 -13.64 -12.61
C GLU A 65 -30.13 -15.14 -12.46
N GLY A 66 -29.90 -15.60 -11.23
CA GLY A 66 -29.59 -16.99 -10.91
C GLY A 66 -28.12 -17.39 -11.13
N VAL A 67 -27.23 -16.47 -11.54
CA VAL A 67 -25.79 -16.75 -11.66
C VAL A 67 -25.18 -17.13 -10.31
N ALA A 68 -25.65 -16.51 -9.22
CA ALA A 68 -25.14 -16.78 -7.88
C ALA A 68 -25.27 -18.26 -7.51
N ARG A 69 -26.40 -18.89 -7.86
CA ARG A 69 -26.61 -20.33 -7.63
C ARG A 69 -25.58 -21.18 -8.38
N ARG A 70 -25.31 -20.86 -9.64
CA ARG A 70 -24.34 -21.62 -10.47
C ARG A 70 -22.91 -21.45 -9.98
N ILE A 71 -22.54 -20.24 -9.56
CA ILE A 71 -21.24 -19.97 -8.93
C ILE A 71 -21.05 -20.87 -7.70
N ARG A 72 -22.03 -20.91 -6.79
CA ARG A 72 -21.96 -21.77 -5.57
C ARG A 72 -21.88 -23.26 -5.88
N GLU A 73 -22.55 -23.72 -6.93
CA GLU A 73 -22.55 -25.13 -7.31
C GLU A 73 -21.18 -25.54 -7.90
N LEU A 74 -20.60 -24.73 -8.78
CA LEU A 74 -19.32 -25.01 -9.44
C LEU A 74 -18.10 -24.73 -8.55
N ALA A 75 -18.18 -23.75 -7.64
CA ALA A 75 -17.08 -23.40 -6.73
C ALA A 75 -16.64 -24.55 -5.80
N LYS A 76 -17.49 -25.57 -5.62
CA LYS A 76 -17.18 -26.75 -4.81
C LYS A 76 -16.10 -27.65 -5.42
N HIS A 77 -15.92 -27.57 -6.74
CA HIS A 77 -15.10 -28.54 -7.49
C HIS A 77 -14.03 -27.87 -8.36
N HIS A 78 -14.05 -26.55 -8.48
CA HIS A 78 -13.21 -25.80 -9.41
C HIS A 78 -12.52 -24.65 -8.70
N ASP A 79 -11.28 -24.38 -9.11
CA ASP A 79 -10.59 -23.17 -8.67
C ASP A 79 -11.25 -21.91 -9.27
N ARG A 80 -10.92 -20.73 -8.73
CA ARG A 80 -11.57 -19.47 -9.12
C ARG A 80 -11.43 -19.15 -10.60
N GLU A 81 -10.25 -19.40 -11.15
CA GLU A 81 -9.96 -19.14 -12.56
C GLU A 81 -10.76 -20.08 -13.49
N GLU A 82 -10.89 -21.37 -13.14
CA GLU A 82 -11.75 -22.32 -13.85
C GLU A 82 -13.23 -22.00 -13.70
N LEU A 83 -13.66 -21.68 -12.48
CA LEU A 83 -15.02 -21.28 -12.15
C LEU A 83 -15.47 -20.11 -13.03
N ALA A 84 -14.61 -19.09 -13.18
CA ALA A 84 -14.88 -17.94 -14.03
C ALA A 84 -15.14 -18.33 -15.50
N ILE A 85 -14.33 -19.23 -16.05
CA ILE A 85 -14.45 -19.70 -17.44
C ILE A 85 -15.72 -20.53 -17.63
N LEU A 86 -16.00 -21.48 -16.73
CA LEU A 86 -17.16 -22.36 -16.81
C LEU A 86 -18.48 -21.59 -16.65
N VAL A 87 -18.56 -20.71 -15.66
CA VAL A 87 -19.75 -19.87 -15.45
C VAL A 87 -19.95 -18.92 -16.63
N ALA A 88 -18.89 -18.30 -17.15
CA ALA A 88 -18.99 -17.45 -18.33
C ALA A 88 -19.52 -18.21 -19.55
N LYS A 89 -19.04 -19.44 -19.78
CA LYS A 89 -19.56 -20.32 -20.85
C LYS A 89 -21.05 -20.62 -20.67
N GLU A 90 -21.51 -20.97 -19.46
CA GLU A 90 -22.94 -21.18 -19.20
C GLU A 90 -23.76 -19.90 -19.40
N MET A 91 -23.26 -18.75 -18.95
CA MET A 91 -23.92 -17.47 -19.12
C MET A 91 -23.99 -17.05 -20.58
N ALA A 92 -23.03 -17.42 -21.43
CA ALA A 92 -23.07 -17.11 -22.86
C ALA A 92 -24.23 -17.81 -23.57
N LEU A 93 -24.55 -19.04 -23.19
CA LEU A 93 -25.59 -19.87 -23.83
C LEU A 93 -27.02 -19.49 -23.44
N ARG A 94 -27.20 -18.65 -22.40
CA ARG A 94 -28.52 -18.15 -22.03
C ARG A 94 -29.08 -17.21 -23.11
N PRO A 95 -30.41 -17.14 -23.28
CA PRO A 95 -31.04 -16.17 -24.17
C PRO A 95 -30.52 -14.75 -23.92
N ALA A 96 -30.25 -14.01 -25.00
CA ALA A 96 -29.81 -12.62 -24.98
C ALA A 96 -30.32 -11.93 -26.25
N ALA A 97 -30.47 -10.61 -26.19
CA ALA A 97 -30.96 -9.82 -27.33
C ALA A 97 -30.06 -9.92 -28.58
N SER A 98 -28.76 -10.15 -28.40
CA SER A 98 -27.80 -10.36 -29.48
C SER A 98 -26.62 -11.22 -29.02
N LYS A 99 -25.86 -11.78 -29.98
CA LYS A 99 -24.59 -12.44 -29.68
C LYS A 99 -23.60 -11.49 -29.00
N GLU A 100 -23.61 -10.20 -29.35
CA GLU A 100 -22.76 -9.20 -28.69
C GLU A 100 -23.09 -9.07 -27.20
N LYS A 101 -24.38 -9.00 -26.85
CA LYS A 101 -24.83 -8.95 -25.45
C LYS A 101 -24.54 -10.25 -24.70
N ALA A 102 -24.66 -11.40 -25.36
CA ALA A 102 -24.27 -12.68 -24.77
C ALA A 102 -22.78 -12.74 -24.42
N VAL A 103 -21.90 -12.29 -25.34
CA VAL A 103 -20.45 -12.20 -25.08
C VAL A 103 -20.16 -11.19 -23.98
N GLU A 104 -20.75 -9.99 -24.04
CA GLU A 104 -20.56 -8.95 -23.04
C GLU A 104 -20.92 -9.44 -21.63
N ARG A 105 -22.10 -10.04 -21.46
CA ARG A 105 -22.55 -10.63 -20.19
C ARG A 105 -21.56 -11.68 -19.69
N ALA A 106 -21.17 -12.62 -20.54
CA ALA A 106 -20.30 -13.72 -20.15
C ALA A 106 -18.90 -13.24 -19.70
N VAL A 107 -18.29 -12.32 -20.45
CA VAL A 107 -16.97 -11.76 -20.10
C VAL A 107 -17.05 -10.95 -18.81
N ARG A 108 -18.11 -10.15 -18.61
CA ARG A 108 -18.30 -9.39 -17.35
C ARG A 108 -18.48 -10.32 -16.15
N VAL A 109 -19.28 -11.39 -16.28
CA VAL A 109 -19.46 -12.39 -15.20
C VAL A 109 -18.15 -13.08 -14.86
N GLY A 110 -17.41 -13.55 -15.87
CA GLY A 110 -16.12 -14.19 -15.65
C GLY A 110 -15.12 -13.23 -15.01
N LEU A 111 -15.04 -11.97 -15.48
CA LEU A 111 -14.18 -10.96 -14.88
C LEU A 111 -14.59 -10.65 -13.43
N ALA A 112 -15.89 -10.57 -13.14
CA ALA A 112 -16.40 -10.34 -11.78
C ALA A 112 -16.01 -11.46 -10.81
N ILE A 113 -16.08 -12.72 -11.25
CA ILE A 113 -15.63 -13.87 -10.44
C ILE A 113 -14.12 -13.78 -10.18
N LEU A 114 -13.32 -13.46 -11.21
CA LEU A 114 -11.86 -13.31 -11.09
C LEU A 114 -11.46 -12.18 -10.13
N THR A 115 -12.26 -11.11 -10.10
CA THR A 115 -12.05 -9.94 -9.25
C THR A 115 -12.86 -9.97 -7.96
N GLU A 116 -13.33 -11.15 -7.55
CA GLU A 116 -14.07 -11.42 -6.30
C GLU A 116 -15.36 -10.59 -6.11
N GLY A 117 -15.88 -10.00 -7.18
CA GLY A 117 -17.01 -9.07 -7.12
C GLY A 117 -16.74 -7.84 -6.24
N ILE A 118 -15.48 -7.38 -6.16
CA ILE A 118 -15.08 -6.22 -5.36
C ILE A 118 -14.52 -5.09 -6.23
N LEU A 119 -13.91 -5.40 -7.37
CA LEU A 119 -13.28 -4.41 -8.25
C LEU A 119 -14.27 -3.86 -9.29
N VAL A 120 -14.02 -2.65 -9.79
CA VAL A 120 -14.84 -2.01 -10.84
C VAL A 120 -14.56 -2.52 -12.24
N ALA A 121 -13.50 -3.29 -12.45
CA ALA A 121 -13.11 -3.77 -13.78
C ALA A 121 -14.24 -4.45 -14.59
N PRO A 122 -15.13 -5.28 -14.00
CA PRO A 122 -16.28 -5.85 -14.69
C PRO A 122 -17.34 -4.83 -15.12
N LEU A 123 -17.36 -3.63 -14.51
CA LEU A 123 -18.31 -2.57 -14.80
C LEU A 123 -17.72 -1.55 -15.78
N GLU A 124 -16.55 -1.00 -15.46
CA GLU A 124 -15.94 0.11 -16.21
C GLU A 124 -14.70 -0.27 -17.01
N GLY A 125 -14.02 -1.36 -16.65
CA GLY A 125 -12.79 -1.80 -17.31
C GLY A 125 -13.05 -2.36 -18.71
N LEU A 126 -14.11 -3.17 -18.86
CA LEU A 126 -14.64 -3.57 -20.18
C LEU A 126 -15.61 -2.48 -20.67
N ALA A 127 -15.16 -1.67 -21.62
CA ALA A 127 -15.89 -0.52 -22.10
C ALA A 127 -17.10 -0.93 -22.94
N THR A 128 -16.86 -1.71 -24.00
CA THR A 128 -17.88 -2.26 -24.90
C THR A 128 -17.39 -3.57 -25.53
N VAL A 129 -18.33 -4.39 -26.00
CA VAL A 129 -18.05 -5.59 -26.81
C VAL A 129 -18.81 -5.47 -28.12
N LYS A 130 -18.12 -5.66 -29.25
CA LYS A 130 -18.72 -5.64 -30.59
C LYS A 130 -18.37 -6.93 -31.34
N ILE A 131 -19.22 -7.33 -32.28
CA ILE A 131 -18.91 -8.38 -33.25
C ILE A 131 -18.63 -7.71 -34.60
N LYS A 132 -17.37 -7.74 -35.02
CA LYS A 132 -16.88 -7.13 -36.26
C LYS A 132 -16.59 -8.20 -37.31
N ARG A 133 -16.21 -7.79 -38.52
CA ARG A 133 -15.90 -8.68 -39.64
C ARG A 133 -14.46 -8.58 -40.11
N ASN A 134 -13.85 -9.74 -40.37
CA ASN A 134 -12.56 -9.90 -41.01
C ASN A 134 -12.62 -9.50 -42.50
N ARG A 135 -11.47 -9.42 -43.17
CA ARG A 135 -11.42 -9.08 -44.61
C ARG A 135 -12.09 -10.16 -45.47
N ASP A 136 -12.05 -11.41 -45.00
CA ASP A 136 -12.72 -12.57 -45.61
C ASP A 136 -14.24 -12.65 -45.30
N GLY A 137 -14.78 -11.67 -44.56
CA GLY A 137 -16.19 -11.61 -44.19
C GLY A 137 -16.58 -12.42 -42.95
N THR A 138 -15.66 -13.21 -42.37
CA THR A 138 -15.89 -13.97 -41.13
C THR A 138 -16.07 -13.03 -39.94
N SER A 139 -16.89 -13.41 -38.95
CA SER A 139 -17.14 -12.60 -37.76
C SER A 139 -16.10 -12.86 -36.68
N TYR A 140 -15.78 -11.85 -35.85
CA TYR A 140 -14.91 -11.98 -34.68
C TYR A 140 -15.37 -11.08 -33.53
N VAL A 141 -14.90 -11.35 -32.32
CA VAL A 141 -15.18 -10.53 -31.12
C VAL A 141 -14.13 -9.43 -30.95
N ASP A 142 -14.59 -8.19 -30.77
CA ASP A 142 -13.79 -7.00 -30.46
C ASP A 142 -14.09 -6.53 -29.03
N LEU A 143 -13.08 -6.60 -28.17
CA LEU A 143 -13.15 -6.18 -26.77
C LEU A 143 -12.54 -4.79 -26.65
N SER A 144 -13.35 -3.79 -26.34
CA SER A 144 -12.85 -2.44 -26.06
C SER A 144 -12.63 -2.26 -24.57
N TYR A 145 -11.40 -2.01 -24.14
CA TYR A 145 -11.01 -1.78 -22.76
C TYR A 145 -10.82 -0.29 -22.44
N ALA A 146 -11.09 0.09 -21.20
CA ALA A 146 -10.81 1.41 -20.65
C ALA A 146 -9.76 1.33 -19.52
N GLY A 147 -9.19 2.47 -19.14
CA GLY A 147 -8.15 2.58 -18.09
C GLY A 147 -8.47 1.86 -16.76
N PRO A 148 -9.72 1.83 -16.25
CA PRO A 148 -10.08 1.09 -15.04
C PRO A 148 -9.78 -0.41 -15.07
N ILE A 149 -9.52 -1.02 -16.24
CA ILE A 149 -9.08 -2.42 -16.35
C ILE A 149 -7.77 -2.69 -15.60
N ARG A 150 -6.96 -1.65 -15.31
CA ARG A 150 -5.77 -1.75 -14.45
C ARG A 150 -6.09 -2.38 -13.09
N SER A 151 -7.27 -2.08 -12.53
CA SER A 151 -7.70 -2.60 -11.23
C SER A 151 -7.86 -4.12 -11.19
N ALA A 152 -8.17 -4.77 -12.31
CA ALA A 152 -8.27 -6.24 -12.39
C ALA A 152 -6.93 -6.97 -12.19
N GLY A 153 -5.82 -6.24 -12.30
CA GLY A 153 -4.48 -6.80 -12.39
C GLY A 153 -4.24 -7.58 -13.70
N GLY A 154 -2.99 -7.96 -13.93
CA GLY A 154 -2.58 -8.67 -15.15
C GLY A 154 -3.32 -10.00 -15.37
N THR A 155 -3.62 -10.74 -14.30
CA THR A 155 -4.36 -12.01 -14.42
C THR A 155 -5.79 -11.79 -14.89
N GLY A 156 -6.52 -10.82 -14.33
CA GLY A 156 -7.88 -10.51 -14.75
C GLY A 156 -7.93 -9.99 -16.19
N GLN A 157 -6.96 -9.16 -16.59
CA GLN A 157 -6.77 -8.67 -17.97
C GLN A 157 -6.53 -9.82 -18.97
N ALA A 158 -5.63 -10.74 -18.64
CA ALA A 158 -5.30 -11.87 -19.49
C ALA A 158 -6.48 -12.85 -19.63
N LEU A 159 -7.11 -13.20 -18.50
CA LEU A 159 -8.20 -14.16 -18.51
C LEU A 159 -9.49 -13.60 -19.12
N SER A 160 -9.72 -12.28 -19.14
CA SER A 160 -10.86 -11.72 -19.89
C SER A 160 -10.75 -11.98 -21.40
N VAL A 161 -9.53 -11.97 -21.94
CA VAL A 161 -9.24 -12.34 -23.34
C VAL A 161 -9.49 -13.84 -23.55
N LEU A 162 -9.02 -14.70 -22.64
CA LEU A 162 -9.25 -16.14 -22.72
C LEU A 162 -10.73 -16.51 -22.62
N ILE A 163 -11.47 -15.89 -21.69
CA ILE A 163 -12.91 -16.09 -21.52
C ILE A 163 -13.66 -15.69 -22.80
N ALA A 164 -13.31 -14.56 -23.40
CA ALA A 164 -13.93 -14.13 -24.65
C ALA A 164 -13.65 -15.13 -25.79
N ASP A 165 -12.44 -15.71 -25.86
CA ASP A 165 -12.11 -16.75 -26.83
C ASP A 165 -12.91 -18.04 -26.61
N VAL A 166 -13.09 -18.49 -25.36
CA VAL A 166 -13.95 -19.64 -25.06
C VAL A 166 -15.39 -19.35 -25.48
N VAL A 167 -15.93 -18.20 -25.06
CA VAL A 167 -17.32 -17.81 -25.31
C VAL A 167 -17.61 -17.65 -26.81
N ARG A 168 -16.69 -17.05 -27.57
CA ARG A 168 -16.91 -16.85 -29.02
C ARG A 168 -17.00 -18.17 -29.77
N ARG A 169 -16.26 -19.20 -29.35
CA ARG A 169 -16.32 -20.55 -29.94
C ARG A 169 -17.68 -21.19 -29.69
N GLU A 170 -18.18 -21.11 -28.45
CA GLU A 170 -19.51 -21.63 -28.07
C GLU A 170 -20.64 -20.96 -28.86
N LEU A 171 -20.50 -19.68 -29.18
CA LEU A 171 -21.48 -18.92 -29.96
C LEU A 171 -21.27 -19.04 -31.49
N GLY A 172 -20.31 -19.85 -31.95
CA GLY A 172 -20.00 -20.03 -33.37
C GLY A 172 -19.49 -18.77 -34.06
N ILE A 173 -18.74 -17.93 -33.35
CA ILE A 173 -18.11 -16.72 -33.86
C ILE A 173 -16.66 -17.07 -34.27
N GLY A 174 -16.22 -16.55 -35.42
CA GLY A 174 -14.90 -16.82 -35.98
C GLY A 174 -13.74 -16.20 -35.19
N ARG A 175 -12.51 -16.48 -35.66
CA ARG A 175 -11.26 -15.98 -35.07
C ARG A 175 -10.96 -14.58 -35.61
N TYR A 176 -10.44 -13.68 -34.78
CA TYR A 176 -9.89 -12.41 -35.24
C TYR A 176 -8.65 -12.62 -36.13
N GLN A 177 -8.60 -11.90 -37.26
CA GLN A 177 -7.46 -11.86 -38.16
C GLN A 177 -6.93 -10.42 -38.22
N PRO A 178 -5.87 -10.09 -37.45
CA PRO A 178 -5.31 -8.74 -37.42
C PRO A 178 -4.68 -8.38 -38.77
N ALA A 179 -4.92 -7.14 -39.21
CA ALA A 179 -4.16 -6.57 -40.32
C ALA A 179 -2.76 -6.15 -39.84
N ARG A 180 -1.78 -6.14 -40.74
CA ARG A 180 -0.39 -5.75 -40.39
C ARG A 180 -0.34 -4.38 -39.72
N GLU A 181 -1.10 -3.43 -40.25
CA GLU A 181 -1.17 -2.06 -39.76
C GLU A 181 -1.71 -1.98 -38.32
N GLU A 182 -2.59 -2.90 -37.92
CA GLU A 182 -3.11 -2.99 -36.55
C GLU A 182 -2.04 -3.48 -35.56
N VAL A 183 -1.18 -4.41 -36.00
CA VAL A 183 -0.04 -4.93 -35.20
C VAL A 183 1.03 -3.86 -35.05
N GLU A 184 1.42 -3.21 -36.15
CA GLU A 184 2.43 -2.14 -36.13
C GLU A 184 1.97 -0.94 -35.29
N ARG A 185 0.67 -0.64 -35.28
CA ARG A 185 0.11 0.37 -34.38
C ARG A 185 0.34 0.06 -32.91
N PHE A 186 0.30 -1.20 -32.47
CA PHE A 186 0.62 -1.54 -31.08
C PHE A 186 2.10 -1.34 -30.74
N LYS A 187 3.00 -1.53 -31.71
CA LYS A 187 4.44 -1.21 -31.55
C LYS A 187 4.68 0.28 -31.37
N GLU A 188 3.82 1.13 -31.93
CA GLU A 188 3.84 2.58 -31.68
C GLU A 188 3.15 2.95 -30.35
N GLU A 189 1.96 2.40 -30.09
CA GLU A 189 1.14 2.79 -28.93
C GLU A 189 1.77 2.41 -27.58
N ILE A 190 2.36 1.21 -27.44
CA ILE A 190 2.86 0.72 -26.14
C ILE A 190 4.06 1.57 -25.65
N PRO A 191 5.09 1.86 -26.48
CA PRO A 191 6.18 2.76 -26.08
C PRO A 191 5.70 4.19 -25.79
N LEU A 192 4.75 4.72 -26.56
CA LEU A 192 4.18 6.05 -26.29
C LEU A 192 3.38 6.04 -24.98
N TYR A 193 2.60 4.98 -24.73
CA TYR A 193 1.87 4.83 -23.47
C TYR A 193 2.82 4.78 -22.27
N ARG A 194 3.96 4.08 -22.39
CA ARG A 194 5.01 4.04 -21.35
C ARG A 194 5.54 5.42 -20.97
N GLN A 195 5.59 6.35 -21.92
CA GLN A 195 6.06 7.72 -21.64
C GLN A 195 5.04 8.52 -20.83
N VAL A 196 3.74 8.17 -20.91
CA VAL A 196 2.65 8.87 -20.22
C VAL A 196 2.28 8.16 -18.91
N GLN A 197 2.35 6.83 -18.88
CA GLN A 197 1.90 5.98 -17.77
C GLN A 197 2.88 4.84 -17.53
N HIS A 198 3.05 4.44 -16.27
CA HIS A 198 3.89 3.29 -15.92
C HIS A 198 3.23 1.96 -16.32
N LEU A 199 4.00 1.11 -17.01
CA LEU A 199 3.71 -0.30 -17.31
C LEU A 199 4.53 -1.21 -16.40
N GLN A 200 3.95 -2.31 -15.90
CA GLN A 200 4.70 -3.29 -15.11
C GLN A 200 5.67 -4.09 -15.96
N TYR A 201 5.29 -4.37 -17.21
CA TYR A 201 6.13 -5.02 -18.21
C TYR A 201 6.15 -4.18 -19.48
N THR A 202 7.33 -4.03 -20.10
CA THR A 202 7.43 -3.37 -21.41
C THR A 202 7.84 -4.42 -22.43
N PRO A 203 6.90 -4.93 -23.25
CA PRO A 203 7.23 -5.93 -24.24
C PRO A 203 8.06 -5.35 -25.39
N SER A 204 8.93 -6.17 -25.99
CA SER A 204 9.67 -5.86 -27.21
C SER A 204 8.74 -5.86 -28.44
N GLU A 205 9.22 -5.35 -29.58
CA GLU A 205 8.44 -5.36 -30.82
C GLU A 205 8.14 -6.79 -31.32
N GLU A 206 9.05 -7.73 -31.11
CA GLU A 206 8.87 -9.15 -31.44
C GLU A 206 7.81 -9.78 -30.54
N GLU A 207 7.84 -9.48 -29.23
CA GLU A 207 6.86 -9.96 -28.27
C GLU A 207 5.45 -9.43 -28.59
N ILE A 208 5.33 -8.13 -28.90
CA ILE A 208 4.08 -7.52 -29.34
C ILE A 208 3.59 -8.21 -30.62
N SER A 209 4.47 -8.42 -31.60
CA SER A 209 4.11 -9.08 -32.87
C SER A 209 3.59 -10.49 -32.64
N LEU A 210 4.27 -11.28 -31.81
CA LEU A 210 3.91 -12.67 -31.52
C LEU A 210 2.53 -12.75 -30.85
N ILE A 211 2.29 -11.93 -29.82
CA ILE A 211 1.03 -11.96 -29.06
C ILE A 211 -0.12 -11.38 -29.87
N VAL A 212 0.03 -10.18 -30.44
CA VAL A 212 -1.06 -9.47 -31.13
C VAL A 212 -1.47 -10.19 -32.42
N SER A 213 -0.51 -10.69 -33.20
CA SER A 213 -0.81 -11.35 -34.49
C SER A 213 -1.57 -12.67 -34.34
N ASN A 214 -1.42 -13.33 -33.18
CA ASN A 214 -2.00 -14.64 -32.94
C ASN A 214 -3.22 -14.63 -32.02
N CYS A 215 -3.52 -13.50 -31.36
CA CYS A 215 -4.64 -13.40 -30.44
C CYS A 215 -5.98 -13.67 -31.16
N PRO A 216 -6.80 -14.63 -30.69
CA PRO A 216 -8.00 -15.06 -31.40
C PRO A 216 -9.19 -14.09 -31.27
N VAL A 217 -9.07 -13.08 -30.40
CA VAL A 217 -10.04 -11.99 -30.20
C VAL A 217 -9.32 -10.65 -30.36
N SER A 218 -10.02 -9.63 -30.85
CA SER A 218 -9.44 -8.29 -30.99
C SER A 218 -9.38 -7.59 -29.63
N ILE A 219 -8.18 -7.16 -29.25
CA ILE A 219 -7.92 -6.35 -28.06
C ILE A 219 -7.90 -4.90 -28.52
N ASN A 220 -8.88 -4.12 -28.07
CA ASN A 220 -9.11 -2.74 -28.49
C ASN A 220 -9.36 -1.85 -27.27
N GLY A 221 -9.59 -0.56 -27.47
CA GLY A 221 -9.88 0.34 -26.37
C GLY A 221 -10.33 1.73 -26.79
N GLU A 222 -10.84 2.47 -25.80
CA GLU A 222 -11.11 3.89 -25.93
C GLU A 222 -9.78 4.68 -25.98
N GLY A 223 -9.74 5.83 -26.65
CA GLY A 223 -8.58 6.71 -26.68
C GLY A 223 -8.41 7.42 -25.33
N THR A 224 -7.69 6.82 -24.39
CA THR A 224 -7.63 7.28 -23.00
C THR A 224 -6.66 8.43 -22.78
N GLU A 225 -5.56 8.50 -23.54
CA GLU A 225 -4.55 9.56 -23.40
C GLU A 225 -4.73 10.64 -24.46
N ASP A 226 -4.40 11.90 -24.15
CA ASP A 226 -4.52 13.02 -25.12
C ASP A 226 -3.50 12.94 -26.26
N ALA A 227 -2.45 12.13 -26.10
CA ALA A 227 -1.44 11.90 -27.14
C ALA A 227 -2.02 11.11 -28.32
N GLU A 228 -1.64 11.51 -29.53
CA GLU A 228 -2.04 10.89 -30.79
C GLU A 228 -0.91 10.07 -31.41
N ILE A 229 -1.27 9.03 -32.15
CA ILE A 229 -0.35 8.27 -33.00
C ILE A 229 -0.01 9.05 -34.27
N SER A 230 1.19 8.78 -34.79
CA SER A 230 1.78 9.45 -35.95
C SER A 230 1.72 8.60 -37.22
N GLY A 231 2.05 7.31 -37.15
CA GLY A 231 2.18 6.45 -38.34
C GLY A 231 0.87 5.81 -38.77
N PHE A 232 0.19 5.13 -37.84
CA PHE A 232 -0.93 4.22 -38.16
C PHE A 232 -2.30 4.83 -37.86
N ARG A 233 -2.57 6.01 -38.44
CA ARG A 233 -3.83 6.75 -38.26
C ARG A 233 -4.98 6.21 -39.11
N ASP A 234 -6.21 6.46 -38.66
CA ASP A 234 -7.47 6.24 -39.38
C ASP A 234 -7.67 4.80 -39.88
N LEU A 235 -7.20 3.83 -39.09
CA LEU A 235 -7.37 2.42 -39.41
C LEU A 235 -8.86 2.03 -39.38
N PRO A 236 -9.39 1.31 -40.38
CA PRO A 236 -10.83 1.10 -40.56
C PRO A 236 -11.57 0.46 -39.37
N ARG A 237 -10.87 -0.28 -38.51
CA ARG A 237 -11.45 -1.02 -37.37
C ARG A 237 -11.19 -0.35 -36.02
N ILE A 238 -10.42 0.73 -35.99
CA ILE A 238 -10.05 1.44 -34.77
C ILE A 238 -10.62 2.86 -34.82
N GLU A 239 -11.49 3.17 -33.87
CA GLU A 239 -12.34 4.37 -33.88
C GLU A 239 -11.63 5.64 -33.41
N THR A 240 -10.33 5.57 -33.10
CA THR A 240 -9.55 6.69 -32.55
C THR A 240 -8.10 6.67 -33.03
N ASN A 241 -7.49 7.85 -33.09
CA ASN A 241 -6.05 8.04 -33.30
C ASN A 241 -5.29 8.33 -31.99
N ARG A 242 -6.00 8.36 -30.86
CA ARG A 242 -5.40 8.52 -29.53
C ARG A 242 -4.89 7.19 -28.99
N ILE A 243 -3.96 7.24 -28.05
CA ILE A 243 -3.42 6.05 -27.40
C ILE A 243 -4.53 5.34 -26.62
N ARG A 244 -4.65 4.03 -26.83
CA ARG A 244 -5.63 3.15 -26.18
C ARG A 244 -5.02 2.50 -24.95
N GLY A 245 -4.96 3.24 -23.84
CA GLY A 245 -4.27 2.78 -22.62
C GLY A 245 -4.80 1.46 -22.06
N GLY A 246 -6.12 1.24 -22.11
CA GLY A 246 -6.74 -0.04 -21.69
C GLY A 246 -6.24 -1.24 -22.51
N ALA A 247 -6.09 -1.06 -23.83
CA ALA A 247 -5.54 -2.09 -24.72
C ALA A 247 -4.05 -2.34 -24.45
N CYS A 248 -3.27 -1.26 -24.27
CA CYS A 248 -1.84 -1.34 -23.95
C CYS A 248 -1.60 -2.13 -22.66
N LEU A 249 -2.41 -1.91 -21.63
CA LEU A 249 -2.35 -2.63 -20.37
C LEU A 249 -2.64 -4.13 -20.54
N VAL A 250 -3.72 -4.46 -21.25
CA VAL A 250 -4.11 -5.87 -21.46
C VAL A 250 -3.04 -6.63 -22.25
N ILE A 251 -2.38 -6.00 -23.21
CA ILE A 251 -1.25 -6.63 -23.93
C ILE A 251 -0.03 -6.78 -23.01
N ALA A 252 0.47 -5.68 -22.45
CA ALA A 252 1.73 -5.65 -21.74
C ALA A 252 1.66 -6.32 -20.36
N ASP A 253 0.79 -5.83 -19.48
CA ASP A 253 0.67 -6.29 -18.08
C ASP A 253 -0.20 -7.55 -17.96
N GLY A 254 -1.05 -7.82 -18.96
CA GLY A 254 -1.87 -9.02 -19.06
C GLY A 254 -1.22 -10.14 -19.85
N MET A 255 -1.36 -10.10 -21.17
CA MET A 255 -1.00 -11.19 -22.09
C MET A 255 0.48 -11.55 -22.03
N CYS A 256 1.39 -10.56 -22.07
CA CYS A 256 2.84 -10.80 -22.00
C CYS A 256 3.28 -11.18 -20.57
N LEU A 257 3.04 -10.30 -19.59
CA LEU A 257 3.51 -10.50 -18.22
C LEU A 257 2.93 -11.75 -17.54
N LYS A 258 1.67 -12.12 -17.83
CA LYS A 258 0.99 -13.27 -17.21
C LYS A 258 0.85 -14.48 -18.16
N ALA A 259 1.60 -14.52 -19.26
CA ALA A 259 1.63 -15.65 -20.20
C ALA A 259 1.78 -17.03 -19.53
N PRO A 260 2.68 -17.26 -18.53
CA PRO A 260 2.80 -18.57 -17.87
C PRO A 260 1.51 -19.02 -17.18
N LYS A 261 0.77 -18.07 -16.59
CA LYS A 261 -0.49 -18.36 -15.90
C LYS A 261 -1.61 -18.67 -16.89
N ILE A 262 -1.65 -17.98 -18.04
CA ILE A 262 -2.58 -18.31 -19.14
C ILE A 262 -2.32 -19.74 -19.62
N LEU A 263 -1.06 -20.07 -19.91
CA LEU A 263 -0.66 -21.39 -20.42
C LEU A 263 -1.06 -22.53 -19.48
N LYS A 264 -0.94 -22.33 -18.16
CA LYS A 264 -1.40 -23.29 -17.15
C LYS A 264 -2.89 -23.64 -17.33
N HIS A 265 -3.76 -22.64 -17.46
CA HIS A 265 -5.21 -22.86 -17.60
C HIS A 265 -5.59 -23.40 -18.98
N VAL A 266 -4.95 -22.92 -20.04
CA VAL A 266 -5.11 -23.44 -21.41
C VAL A 266 -4.81 -24.93 -21.47
N ARG A 267 -3.69 -25.39 -20.87
CA ARG A 267 -3.31 -26.81 -20.80
C ARG A 267 -4.29 -27.63 -19.95
N LYS A 268 -4.67 -27.13 -18.77
CA LYS A 268 -5.57 -27.82 -17.84
C LYS A 268 -6.97 -28.02 -18.44
N LEU A 269 -7.50 -27.00 -19.10
CA LEU A 269 -8.83 -27.01 -19.74
C LEU A 269 -8.80 -27.53 -21.19
N ARG A 270 -7.62 -27.87 -21.71
CA ARG A 270 -7.40 -28.37 -23.09
C ARG A 270 -8.00 -27.43 -24.14
N ILE A 271 -7.65 -26.14 -24.06
CA ILE A 271 -8.10 -25.11 -25.00
C ILE A 271 -7.10 -25.01 -26.15
N ASP A 272 -7.49 -25.42 -27.37
CA ASP A 272 -6.61 -25.34 -28.55
C ASP A 272 -6.45 -23.91 -29.07
N GLY A 273 -5.42 -23.62 -29.87
CA GLY A 273 -5.25 -22.32 -30.56
C GLY A 273 -4.50 -21.25 -29.77
N TRP A 274 -3.84 -21.65 -28.68
CA TRP A 274 -3.04 -20.81 -27.78
C TRP A 274 -1.55 -21.21 -27.77
N GLU A 275 -1.09 -21.94 -28.78
CA GLU A 275 0.28 -22.45 -28.93
C GLU A 275 1.30 -21.28 -29.00
N PHE A 276 0.88 -20.12 -29.48
CA PHE A 276 1.71 -18.90 -29.50
C PHE A 276 2.11 -18.42 -28.10
N VAL A 277 1.29 -18.66 -27.07
CA VAL A 277 1.66 -18.35 -25.68
C VAL A 277 2.68 -19.35 -25.16
N ALA A 278 2.61 -20.62 -25.58
CA ALA A 278 3.65 -21.60 -25.27
C ALA A 278 4.99 -21.19 -25.89
N ALA A 279 4.98 -20.83 -27.18
CA ALA A 279 6.15 -20.32 -27.89
C ALA A 279 6.73 -19.05 -27.23
N TYR A 280 5.87 -18.13 -26.78
CA TYR A 280 6.29 -16.93 -26.04
C TYR A 280 7.00 -17.28 -24.73
N VAL A 281 6.44 -18.18 -23.92
CA VAL A 281 7.03 -18.61 -22.64
C VAL A 281 8.34 -19.37 -22.87
N GLU A 282 8.42 -20.23 -23.88
CA GLU A 282 9.65 -20.95 -24.24
C GLU A 282 10.77 -20.00 -24.69
N GLN A 283 10.46 -19.00 -25.52
CA GLN A 283 11.42 -17.97 -25.92
C GLN A 283 11.93 -17.17 -24.72
N LYS A 284 11.07 -16.87 -23.75
CA LYS A 284 11.44 -16.12 -22.54
C LYS A 284 12.33 -16.93 -21.60
N ASN A 285 12.01 -18.21 -21.39
CA ASN A 285 12.78 -19.11 -20.53
C ASN A 285 14.14 -19.50 -21.16
N ALA A 286 14.31 -19.33 -22.46
CA ALA A 286 15.59 -19.52 -23.15
C ALA A 286 16.53 -18.29 -23.06
N GLY A 287 16.07 -17.19 -22.46
CA GLY A 287 16.93 -16.07 -22.06
C GLY A 287 17.80 -16.42 -20.85
N PRO A 288 18.89 -15.68 -20.59
CA PRO A 288 19.82 -15.97 -19.50
C PRO A 288 19.16 -15.66 -18.15
N GLU A 289 18.43 -16.61 -17.56
CA GLU A 289 18.23 -16.65 -16.12
C GLU A 289 19.45 -17.35 -15.51
N GLU A 290 20.40 -16.54 -15.04
CA GLU A 290 21.53 -16.96 -14.22
C GLU A 290 21.00 -17.56 -12.90
N LEU A 291 20.87 -18.88 -12.88
CA LEU A 291 21.09 -19.67 -11.69
C LEU A 291 22.35 -20.51 -11.96
N THR A 292 23.51 -19.94 -11.67
CA THR A 292 24.72 -20.75 -11.48
C THR A 292 24.57 -21.48 -10.16
N GLU A 293 24.52 -22.81 -10.21
CA GLU A 293 24.35 -23.72 -9.07
C GLU A 293 25.45 -23.64 -7.99
N ASP A 294 26.39 -22.69 -8.06
CA ASP A 294 27.57 -22.60 -7.19
C ASP A 294 27.83 -21.19 -6.58
N SER A 295 26.94 -20.21 -6.73
CA SER A 295 27.11 -18.87 -6.13
C SER A 295 25.77 -18.24 -5.73
N GLY A 296 25.66 -17.71 -4.50
CA GLY A 296 24.42 -17.24 -3.88
C GLY A 296 23.65 -16.13 -4.63
N VAL A 297 22.56 -15.64 -4.02
CA VAL A 297 21.68 -14.63 -4.65
C VAL A 297 22.34 -13.25 -4.68
N GLU A 298 22.54 -12.69 -5.88
CA GLU A 298 23.16 -11.37 -6.08
C GLU A 298 22.38 -10.20 -5.43
N PRO A 299 23.05 -9.11 -5.04
CA PRO A 299 22.40 -7.90 -4.54
C PRO A 299 21.56 -7.19 -5.61
N SER A 300 20.41 -6.63 -5.23
CA SER A 300 19.49 -5.94 -6.16
C SER A 300 19.38 -4.45 -5.88
N GLU A 301 19.66 -3.60 -6.87
CA GLU A 301 19.51 -2.14 -6.76
C GLU A 301 18.11 -1.61 -7.10
N VAL A 302 17.19 -2.46 -7.54
CA VAL A 302 15.89 -2.03 -8.09
C VAL A 302 15.11 -1.14 -7.11
N PHE A 303 15.20 -1.43 -5.80
CA PHE A 303 14.47 -0.67 -4.79
C PHE A 303 14.99 0.78 -4.67
N ILE A 304 16.29 1.04 -4.84
CA ILE A 304 16.93 2.37 -4.73
C ILE A 304 17.01 3.18 -6.02
N GLN A 305 16.67 2.62 -7.19
CA GLN A 305 16.78 3.39 -8.46
C GLN A 305 15.96 4.69 -8.47
N ASN A 306 14.71 4.63 -8.01
CA ASN A 306 13.78 5.78 -8.05
C ASN A 306 13.68 6.48 -6.69
N ILE A 307 14.80 7.05 -6.20
CA ILE A 307 14.81 7.84 -4.96
C ILE A 307 14.14 9.19 -5.19
N VAL A 308 13.29 9.58 -4.23
CA VAL A 308 12.66 10.89 -4.18
C VAL A 308 13.28 11.65 -3.03
N ALA A 309 13.49 12.94 -3.21
CA ALA A 309 14.04 13.79 -2.16
C ALA A 309 13.13 13.84 -0.93
N GLY A 310 13.76 14.01 0.24
CA GLY A 310 13.14 13.91 1.56
C GLY A 310 12.91 12.49 2.06
N ARG A 311 13.22 11.44 1.28
CA ARG A 311 12.98 10.03 1.67
C ARG A 311 14.31 9.29 1.83
N PRO A 312 14.78 9.07 3.07
CA PRO A 312 16.11 8.52 3.30
C PRO A 312 16.27 7.10 2.77
N VAL A 313 17.47 6.82 2.26
CA VAL A 313 17.96 5.46 2.06
C VAL A 313 18.47 4.98 3.42
N LEU A 314 18.00 3.83 3.86
CA LEU A 314 18.41 3.26 5.14
C LEU A 314 19.64 2.39 4.95
N CYS A 315 19.66 1.56 3.90
CA CYS A 315 20.76 0.65 3.61
C CYS A 315 20.85 0.35 2.11
N HIS A 316 22.08 0.33 1.58
CA HIS A 316 22.37 -0.18 0.24
C HIS A 316 22.20 -1.72 0.17
N PRO A 317 22.06 -2.29 -1.03
CA PRO A 317 21.82 -3.73 -1.19
C PRO A 317 22.89 -4.57 -0.49
N SER A 318 22.47 -5.51 0.36
CA SER A 318 23.34 -6.50 1.02
C SER A 318 24.59 -5.95 1.75
N ARG A 319 24.59 -4.66 2.16
CA ARG A 319 25.78 -4.00 2.72
C ARG A 319 25.94 -4.22 4.24
N PRO A 320 27.16 -4.49 4.77
CA PRO A 320 27.42 -4.57 6.21
C PRO A 320 27.02 -3.31 6.98
N GLY A 321 26.47 -3.48 8.19
CA GLY A 321 25.81 -2.43 8.96
C GLY A 321 24.35 -2.16 8.56
N GLY A 322 23.86 -2.85 7.54
CA GLY A 322 22.46 -2.84 7.12
C GLY A 322 21.51 -3.56 8.07
N LEU A 323 20.24 -3.66 7.66
CA LEU A 323 19.22 -4.39 8.40
C LEU A 323 19.45 -5.89 8.31
N ARG A 324 19.68 -6.55 9.45
CA ARG A 324 20.01 -7.97 9.52
C ARG A 324 18.75 -8.82 9.42
N LEU A 325 18.69 -9.74 8.46
CA LEU A 325 17.51 -10.59 8.27
C LEU A 325 17.32 -11.51 9.48
N ARG A 326 16.14 -11.46 10.10
CA ARG A 326 15.68 -12.45 11.08
C ARG A 326 14.33 -13.00 10.63
N TYR A 327 14.21 -14.33 10.63
CA TYR A 327 12.93 -14.98 10.37
C TYR A 327 12.03 -14.86 11.58
N GLY A 328 10.85 -14.28 11.40
CA GLY A 328 9.85 -14.26 12.45
C GLY A 328 8.64 -13.42 12.11
N ARG A 329 7.63 -13.54 12.96
CA ARG A 329 6.35 -12.87 12.82
C ARG A 329 5.89 -12.41 14.18
N THR A 330 5.51 -11.14 14.27
CA THR A 330 4.80 -10.60 15.42
C THR A 330 3.30 -10.72 15.19
N ARG A 331 2.51 -10.42 16.23
CA ARG A 331 1.07 -10.26 16.08
C ARG A 331 0.64 -9.16 15.08
N ALA A 332 1.55 -8.26 14.69
CA ALA A 332 1.32 -7.14 13.77
C ALA A 332 2.13 -7.19 12.45
N THR A 333 2.73 -8.34 12.09
CA THR A 333 3.44 -8.53 10.81
C THR A 333 2.84 -9.66 9.96
N GLY A 334 3.30 -9.73 8.70
CA GLY A 334 2.75 -10.54 7.62
C GLY A 334 1.87 -9.72 6.68
N LEU A 335 1.44 -10.29 5.56
CA LEU A 335 0.69 -9.57 4.52
C LEU A 335 1.47 -8.31 4.06
N ALA A 336 2.77 -8.48 3.78
CA ALA A 336 3.78 -7.46 3.50
C ALA A 336 4.28 -6.60 4.68
N ALA A 337 3.61 -6.61 5.84
CA ALA A 337 4.14 -5.87 6.99
C ALA A 337 5.38 -6.55 7.60
N VAL A 338 6.39 -5.75 7.91
CA VAL A 338 7.66 -6.16 8.52
C VAL A 338 7.87 -5.46 9.86
N ALA A 339 8.81 -5.92 10.67
CA ALA A 339 9.11 -5.27 11.95
C ALA A 339 10.56 -4.83 12.11
N LEU A 340 10.72 -3.67 12.76
CA LEU A 340 12.00 -3.11 13.18
C LEU A 340 12.00 -2.87 14.69
N HIS A 341 13.19 -2.78 15.27
CA HIS A 341 13.32 -2.41 16.66
C HIS A 341 12.92 -0.93 16.87
N PRO A 342 12.09 -0.61 17.89
CA PRO A 342 11.69 0.78 18.17
C PRO A 342 12.86 1.75 18.35
N ALA A 343 13.98 1.28 18.92
CA ALA A 343 15.19 2.10 19.02
C ALA A 343 15.75 2.47 17.64
N THR A 344 15.78 1.54 16.69
CA THR A 344 16.19 1.80 15.30
C THR A 344 15.32 2.87 14.68
N MET A 345 14.00 2.77 14.87
CA MET A 345 13.04 3.75 14.34
C MET A 345 13.33 5.18 14.84
N HIS A 346 13.66 5.34 16.13
CA HIS A 346 14.03 6.63 16.72
C HIS A 346 15.41 7.14 16.31
N ILE A 347 16.41 6.25 16.22
CA ILE A 347 17.78 6.59 15.83
C ILE A 347 17.84 7.05 14.36
N LEU A 348 16.89 6.64 13.54
CA LEU A 348 16.67 7.12 12.17
C LEU A 348 15.92 8.47 12.11
N ASP A 349 16.14 9.35 13.09
CA ASP A 349 15.50 10.68 13.24
C ASP A 349 13.97 10.66 13.11
N ASP A 350 13.32 9.62 13.61
CA ASP A 350 11.87 9.44 13.50
C ASP A 350 11.34 9.45 12.04
N PHE A 351 12.18 9.24 11.02
CA PHE A 351 11.70 9.10 9.63
C PHE A 351 10.84 7.86 9.45
N ILE A 352 11.14 6.78 10.18
CA ILE A 352 10.42 5.52 10.15
C ILE A 352 9.48 5.47 11.36
N ALA A 353 8.22 5.83 11.16
CA ALA A 353 7.17 5.71 12.15
C ALA A 353 6.35 4.43 11.96
N VAL A 354 5.48 4.13 12.93
CA VAL A 354 4.56 2.98 12.85
C VAL A 354 3.62 3.17 11.65
N GLY A 355 3.72 2.29 10.66
CA GLY A 355 2.98 2.38 9.40
C GLY A 355 3.74 3.03 8.24
N THR A 356 4.95 3.57 8.47
CA THR A 356 5.79 4.04 7.36
C THR A 356 6.11 2.88 6.41
N GLN A 357 5.86 3.08 5.12
CA GLN A 357 6.22 2.14 4.07
C GLN A 357 7.72 2.24 3.79
N ILE A 358 8.42 1.11 3.87
CA ILE A 358 9.78 0.96 3.34
C ILE A 358 9.73 0.13 2.05
N LYS A 359 10.60 0.47 1.10
CA LYS A 359 10.92 -0.43 -0.02
C LYS A 359 12.11 -1.29 0.36
N THR A 360 11.99 -2.58 0.14
CA THR A 360 12.98 -3.59 0.51
C THR A 360 13.63 -4.18 -0.73
N GLU A 361 14.87 -4.64 -0.56
CA GLU A 361 15.61 -5.39 -1.57
C GLU A 361 14.96 -6.76 -1.85
N ARG A 362 14.51 -7.44 -0.79
CA ARG A 362 13.96 -8.80 -0.80
C ARG A 362 13.17 -9.07 0.50
N PRO A 363 12.30 -10.10 0.55
CA PRO A 363 11.79 -10.91 -0.56
C PRO A 363 10.72 -10.17 -1.40
N GLY A 364 10.06 -9.16 -0.82
CA GLY A 364 9.04 -8.33 -1.47
C GLY A 364 9.54 -6.95 -1.87
N LYS A 365 8.68 -6.20 -2.59
CA LYS A 365 9.00 -4.85 -3.10
C LYS A 365 8.90 -3.76 -2.04
N ALA A 366 7.98 -3.92 -1.09
CA ALA A 366 7.71 -2.95 -0.04
C ALA A 366 6.99 -3.63 1.13
N GLY A 367 7.04 -2.98 2.29
CA GLY A 367 6.34 -3.39 3.49
C GLY A 367 6.13 -2.21 4.44
N ALA A 368 5.00 -2.19 5.15
CA ALA A 368 4.78 -1.25 6.23
C ALA A 368 5.54 -1.71 7.48
N VAL A 369 6.16 -0.76 8.19
CA VAL A 369 6.96 -1.05 9.39
C VAL A 369 6.09 -1.04 10.64
N THR A 370 6.26 -2.07 11.46
CA THR A 370 5.71 -2.18 12.82
C THR A 370 6.83 -2.39 13.86
N PRO A 371 6.60 -2.07 15.14
CA PRO A 371 7.63 -2.22 16.17
C PRO A 371 7.75 -3.68 16.66
N CYS A 372 8.98 -4.13 16.92
CA CYS A 372 9.29 -5.34 17.67
C CYS A 372 10.45 -5.09 18.64
N ASP A 373 10.18 -5.09 19.95
CA ASP A 373 11.15 -4.76 21.00
C ASP A 373 11.94 -5.99 21.51
N THR A 374 11.71 -7.17 20.95
CA THR A 374 12.39 -8.42 21.33
C THR A 374 13.55 -8.79 20.40
N ILE A 375 13.64 -8.14 19.24
CA ILE A 375 14.76 -8.29 18.29
C ILE A 375 15.90 -7.31 18.63
N GLU A 376 17.09 -7.52 18.07
CA GLU A 376 18.22 -6.66 18.39
C GLU A 376 18.11 -5.26 17.76
N GLY A 377 18.38 -4.24 18.57
CA GLY A 377 18.40 -2.83 18.17
C GLY A 377 19.69 -2.40 17.45
N PRO A 378 19.84 -1.10 17.20
CA PRO A 378 20.97 -0.56 16.46
C PRO A 378 22.23 -0.48 17.34
N LEU A 379 23.40 -0.54 16.68
CA LEU A 379 24.69 -0.28 17.30
C LEU A 379 25.20 1.08 16.83
N VAL A 380 25.56 1.95 17.77
CA VAL A 380 25.90 3.35 17.49
C VAL A 380 27.21 3.77 18.15
N VAL A 381 27.96 4.63 17.46
CA VAL A 381 29.10 5.34 18.01
C VAL A 381 28.65 6.74 18.40
N LEU A 382 28.84 7.09 19.66
CA LEU A 382 28.48 8.40 20.19
C LEU A 382 29.56 9.45 19.89
N ASP A 383 29.24 10.73 20.11
CA ASP A 383 30.21 11.84 20.03
C ASP A 383 31.39 11.67 21.00
N THR A 384 31.17 10.98 22.13
CA THR A 384 32.24 10.61 23.09
C THR A 384 33.24 9.61 22.51
N GLY A 385 32.90 8.98 21.38
CA GLY A 385 33.61 7.86 20.78
C GLY A 385 33.26 6.51 21.39
N ASP A 386 32.36 6.45 22.39
CA ASP A 386 31.85 5.19 22.93
C ASP A 386 31.03 4.45 21.86
N PHE A 387 31.24 3.13 21.75
CA PHE A 387 30.49 2.26 20.83
C PHE A 387 29.55 1.37 21.64
N ILE A 388 28.24 1.61 21.50
CA ILE A 388 27.20 1.04 22.36
C ILE A 388 26.07 0.42 21.55
N GLU A 389 25.33 -0.48 22.18
CA GLU A 389 24.01 -0.92 21.72
C GLU A 389 22.93 -0.04 22.31
N VAL A 390 21.91 0.29 21.52
CA VAL A 390 20.74 1.05 22.00
C VAL A 390 19.61 0.07 22.33
N PRO A 391 19.33 -0.18 23.63
CA PRO A 391 18.51 -1.32 24.04
C PRO A 391 17.01 -1.10 23.88
N ASP A 392 16.52 0.14 23.88
CA ASP A 392 15.09 0.44 23.86
C ASP A 392 14.79 1.85 23.30
N ALA A 393 13.50 2.11 23.05
CA ALA A 393 13.02 3.39 22.54
C ALA A 393 13.34 4.58 23.47
N ALA A 394 13.35 4.37 24.79
CA ALA A 394 13.62 5.44 25.75
C ALA A 394 15.11 5.85 25.72
N ALA A 395 16.02 4.89 25.60
CA ALA A 395 17.44 5.11 25.38
C ALA A 395 17.68 5.80 24.03
N ALA A 396 17.01 5.35 22.97
CA ALA A 396 17.12 5.95 21.65
C ALA A 396 16.75 7.45 21.65
N LYS A 397 15.62 7.82 22.26
CA LYS A 397 15.20 9.24 22.39
C LYS A 397 16.21 10.10 23.14
N ARG A 398 16.87 9.55 24.18
CA ARG A 398 17.91 10.29 24.92
C ARG A 398 19.22 10.43 24.13
N LEU A 399 19.54 9.43 23.30
CA LEU A 399 20.83 9.34 22.63
C LEU A 399 20.83 9.90 21.21
N ALA A 400 19.68 10.03 20.54
CA ALA A 400 19.59 10.36 19.11
C ALA A 400 20.41 11.60 18.70
N GLY A 401 20.40 12.66 19.52
CA GLY A 401 21.18 13.88 19.29
C GLY A 401 22.68 13.79 19.57
N HIS A 402 23.16 12.63 20.04
CA HIS A 402 24.56 12.35 20.37
C HIS A 402 25.16 11.21 19.52
N VAL A 403 24.40 10.71 18.54
CA VAL A 403 24.84 9.65 17.64
C VAL A 403 25.66 10.25 16.51
N ARG A 404 26.95 9.91 16.50
CA ARG A 404 27.90 10.30 15.45
C ARG A 404 27.84 9.34 14.26
N VAL A 405 27.79 8.04 14.52
CA VAL A 405 27.73 6.99 13.49
C VAL A 405 26.73 5.92 13.89
N ILE A 406 25.86 5.55 12.97
CA ILE A 406 25.01 4.35 13.06
C ILE A 406 25.79 3.23 12.38
N ALA A 407 26.44 2.39 13.18
CA ALA A 407 27.32 1.33 12.70
C ALA A 407 26.53 0.11 12.20
N ASP A 408 25.44 -0.23 12.87
CA ASP A 408 24.52 -1.30 12.50
C ASP A 408 23.08 -0.86 12.77
N LEU A 409 22.17 -1.11 11.83
CA LEU A 409 20.77 -0.72 11.96
C LEU A 409 19.95 -1.66 12.85
N GLY A 410 20.52 -2.79 13.29
CA GLY A 410 19.80 -3.83 14.00
C GLY A 410 19.12 -4.82 13.05
N GLU A 411 18.14 -5.53 13.59
CA GLU A 411 17.44 -6.59 12.86
C GLU A 411 16.17 -6.09 12.16
N ILE A 412 15.86 -6.71 11.02
CA ILE A 412 14.55 -6.65 10.38
C ILE A 412 13.90 -8.03 10.45
N LEU A 413 12.70 -8.07 11.04
CA LEU A 413 11.94 -9.28 11.19
C LEU A 413 11.01 -9.47 9.98
N ILE A 414 11.25 -10.54 9.21
CA ILE A 414 10.49 -10.88 8.01
C ILE A 414 9.84 -12.26 8.19
N PRO A 415 8.50 -12.39 8.05
CA PRO A 415 7.81 -13.67 8.14
C PRO A 415 8.17 -14.63 7.00
N PHE A 416 8.12 -15.93 7.27
CA PHE A 416 8.27 -16.95 6.22
C PHE A 416 7.23 -16.79 5.11
N GLY A 417 5.98 -16.42 5.46
CA GLY A 417 4.91 -16.21 4.49
C GLY A 417 5.25 -15.22 3.38
N GLU A 418 6.11 -14.23 3.65
CA GLU A 418 6.53 -13.23 2.65
C GLU A 418 7.45 -13.83 1.58
N PHE A 419 8.29 -14.81 1.94
CA PHE A 419 9.11 -15.53 0.97
C PHE A 419 8.24 -16.45 0.11
N LEU A 420 7.25 -17.10 0.73
CA LEU A 420 6.31 -17.98 0.03
C LEU A 420 5.45 -17.20 -0.97
N GLU A 421 4.89 -16.06 -0.58
CA GLU A 421 4.07 -15.20 -1.45
C GLU A 421 4.88 -14.67 -2.64
N ASN A 422 6.05 -14.08 -2.37
CA ASN A 422 6.87 -13.48 -3.41
C ASN A 422 7.62 -14.53 -4.24
N ASN A 423 7.47 -15.82 -3.92
CA ASN A 423 8.15 -16.95 -4.54
C ASN A 423 9.67 -16.71 -4.63
N HIS A 424 10.24 -16.15 -3.57
CA HIS A 424 11.67 -15.86 -3.44
C HIS A 424 12.34 -17.01 -2.69
N VAL A 425 13.54 -17.41 -3.10
CA VAL A 425 14.32 -18.43 -2.36
C VAL A 425 14.58 -17.98 -0.92
N LEU A 426 14.68 -18.91 0.01
CA LEU A 426 15.06 -18.57 1.37
C LEU A 426 16.48 -18.00 1.38
N MET A 427 16.74 -17.05 2.29
CA MET A 427 18.04 -16.40 2.44
C MET A 427 18.58 -16.76 3.81
N PRO A 428 19.88 -17.05 3.99
CA PRO A 428 20.44 -17.34 5.29
C PRO A 428 20.10 -16.23 6.28
N GLY A 429 19.35 -16.56 7.34
CA GLY A 429 19.01 -15.62 8.40
C GLY A 429 20.16 -15.45 9.41
N GLY A 430 20.09 -14.42 10.25
CA GLY A 430 20.99 -14.28 11.40
C GLY A 430 20.91 -15.50 12.33
N PHE A 431 22.04 -15.93 12.88
CA PHE A 431 22.06 -16.97 13.91
C PHE A 431 21.42 -16.45 15.19
N SER A 432 20.12 -16.73 15.37
CA SER A 432 19.25 -16.12 16.37
C SER A 432 19.02 -17.01 17.59
N LEU A 433 18.40 -16.44 18.63
CA LEU A 433 18.08 -17.19 19.86
C LEU A 433 17.13 -18.36 19.57
N GLU A 434 16.13 -18.19 18.70
CA GLU A 434 15.19 -19.25 18.35
C GLU A 434 15.91 -20.46 17.76
N TRP A 435 16.85 -20.21 16.85
CA TRP A 435 17.64 -21.27 16.23
C TRP A 435 18.57 -21.93 17.24
N TYR A 436 19.28 -21.14 18.05
CA TYR A 436 20.13 -21.68 19.10
C TYR A 436 19.35 -22.53 20.12
N GLY A 437 18.15 -22.09 20.49
CA GLY A 437 17.27 -22.82 21.39
C GLY A 437 16.91 -24.20 20.83
N LEU A 438 16.58 -24.30 19.54
CA LEU A 438 16.30 -25.58 18.90
C LEU A 438 17.52 -26.53 18.95
N LEU A 439 18.72 -26.02 18.65
CA LEU A 439 19.95 -26.81 18.72
C LEU A 439 20.30 -27.25 20.16
N LEU A 440 20.11 -26.35 21.13
CA LEU A 440 20.36 -26.65 22.54
C LEU A 440 19.36 -27.67 23.06
N GLN A 441 18.10 -27.56 22.68
CA GLN A 441 17.06 -28.51 23.03
C GLN A 441 17.32 -29.89 22.42
N GLU A 442 17.79 -29.95 21.18
CA GLU A 442 18.18 -31.22 20.54
C GLU A 442 19.37 -31.87 21.28
N ALA A 443 20.35 -31.08 21.70
CA ALA A 443 21.53 -31.57 22.41
C ALA A 443 21.26 -32.01 23.87
N LEU A 444 20.34 -31.33 24.58
CA LEU A 444 20.07 -31.55 26.01
C LEU A 444 18.73 -32.23 26.30
N GLY A 445 17.89 -32.46 25.30
CA GLY A 445 16.52 -32.97 25.41
C GLY A 445 15.49 -31.95 25.93
N SER A 446 15.93 -30.90 26.64
CA SER A 446 15.08 -29.80 27.13
C SER A 446 15.90 -28.51 27.26
N LEU A 447 15.21 -27.37 27.19
CA LEU A 447 15.84 -26.06 27.35
C LEU A 447 16.12 -25.76 28.83
N PRO A 448 17.39 -25.52 29.23
CA PRO A 448 17.73 -25.11 30.58
C PRO A 448 17.10 -23.76 30.95
N GLU A 449 16.73 -23.56 32.22
CA GLU A 449 16.23 -22.26 32.68
C GLU A 449 17.30 -21.16 32.49
N GLY A 450 16.89 -20.01 31.96
CA GLY A 450 17.78 -18.87 31.72
C GLY A 450 18.74 -19.02 30.54
N TRP A 451 18.56 -20.01 29.65
CA TRP A 451 19.44 -20.25 28.50
C TRP A 451 19.64 -19.02 27.60
N GLU A 452 18.59 -18.22 27.38
CA GLU A 452 18.62 -17.00 26.54
C GLU A 452 19.61 -15.94 27.04
N ALA A 453 19.88 -15.95 28.36
CA ALA A 453 20.74 -15.00 29.05
C ALA A 453 22.03 -15.65 29.58
N ALA A 454 22.45 -16.78 29.00
CA ALA A 454 23.65 -17.50 29.42
C ALA A 454 24.88 -16.57 29.53
N SER A 455 25.74 -16.79 30.53
CA SER A 455 27.00 -16.06 30.66
C SER A 455 27.98 -16.47 29.55
N ALA A 456 28.98 -15.63 29.26
CA ALA A 456 30.00 -15.95 28.26
C ALA A 456 30.72 -17.27 28.57
N ALA A 457 31.06 -17.49 29.84
CA ALA A 457 31.66 -18.74 30.31
C ALA A 457 30.76 -19.95 30.05
N GLN A 458 29.47 -19.85 30.36
CA GLN A 458 28.50 -20.92 30.12
C GLN A 458 28.29 -21.18 28.62
N ALA A 459 28.15 -20.13 27.82
CA ALA A 459 27.99 -20.22 26.38
C ALA A 459 29.18 -20.93 25.72
N MET A 460 30.41 -20.59 26.12
CA MET A 460 31.61 -21.28 25.63
C MET A 460 31.68 -22.73 26.10
N ALA A 461 31.30 -23.02 27.35
CA ALA A 461 31.27 -24.39 27.87
C ALA A 461 30.30 -25.27 27.06
N TRP A 462 29.04 -24.81 26.88
CA TRP A 462 28.06 -25.52 26.05
C TRP A 462 28.56 -25.72 24.62
N SER A 463 29.20 -24.71 24.02
CA SER A 463 29.69 -24.82 22.64
C SER A 463 30.84 -25.85 22.50
N ARG A 464 31.69 -25.97 23.52
CA ARG A 464 32.78 -26.97 23.55
C ARG A 464 32.25 -28.37 23.82
N ASP A 465 31.41 -28.52 24.83
CA ASP A 465 30.97 -29.81 25.35
C ASP A 465 29.91 -30.45 24.44
N LEU A 466 28.97 -29.65 23.93
CA LEU A 466 27.85 -30.12 23.11
C LEU A 466 28.10 -29.97 21.61
N ARG A 467 29.20 -29.31 21.21
CA ARG A 467 29.53 -29.03 19.80
C ARG A 467 28.47 -28.23 19.03
N ILE A 468 27.63 -27.49 19.75
CA ILE A 468 26.72 -26.50 19.15
C ILE A 468 27.45 -25.16 18.92
N PRO A 469 27.01 -24.32 17.98
CA PRO A 469 27.64 -23.02 17.74
C PRO A 469 27.55 -22.07 18.93
N LEU A 470 28.47 -21.11 19.00
CA LEU A 470 28.47 -20.08 20.04
C LEU A 470 27.12 -19.35 20.17
N HIS A 471 26.64 -19.22 21.39
CA HIS A 471 25.38 -18.55 21.73
C HIS A 471 25.26 -17.16 21.06
N PRO A 472 24.15 -16.84 20.36
CA PRO A 472 23.94 -15.61 19.59
C PRO A 472 24.28 -14.31 20.32
N ARG A 473 23.83 -14.19 21.57
CA ARG A 473 24.10 -13.03 22.44
C ARG A 473 25.59 -12.70 22.61
N HIS A 474 26.48 -13.68 22.47
CA HIS A 474 27.92 -13.50 22.59
C HIS A 474 28.66 -13.55 21.25
N ASN A 475 27.95 -13.77 20.16
CA ASN A 475 28.53 -13.88 18.84
C ASN A 475 28.86 -12.49 18.26
N LEU A 476 29.88 -12.40 17.41
CA LEU A 476 30.31 -11.15 16.75
C LEU A 476 30.24 -11.31 15.23
N PHE A 477 30.37 -10.21 14.49
CA PHE A 477 30.33 -10.20 13.02
C PHE A 477 31.66 -10.64 12.40
N PHE A 478 32.18 -11.81 12.80
CA PHE A 478 33.46 -12.32 12.30
C PHE A 478 33.48 -12.51 10.78
N HIS A 479 32.32 -12.84 10.18
CA HIS A 479 32.17 -13.03 8.74
C HIS A 479 32.25 -11.74 7.92
N ASP A 480 32.23 -10.56 8.57
CA ASP A 480 32.42 -9.27 7.89
C ASP A 480 33.89 -8.88 7.72
N LEU A 481 34.82 -9.66 8.28
CA LEU A 481 36.26 -9.44 8.19
C LEU A 481 36.94 -10.58 7.45
N THR A 482 38.04 -10.28 6.75
CA THR A 482 38.87 -11.32 6.14
C THR A 482 39.78 -11.98 7.18
N VAL A 483 40.32 -13.16 6.85
CA VAL A 483 41.29 -13.85 7.71
C VAL A 483 42.53 -13.00 7.95
N GLU A 484 42.97 -12.21 6.97
CA GLU A 484 44.10 -11.28 7.11
C GLU A 484 43.78 -10.15 8.10
N GLU A 485 42.57 -9.59 8.05
CA GLU A 485 42.13 -8.55 8.98
C GLU A 485 42.06 -9.09 10.41
N LEU A 486 41.50 -10.29 10.60
CA LEU A 486 41.45 -10.97 11.90
C LEU A 486 42.84 -11.33 12.44
N SER A 487 43.75 -11.76 11.55
CA SER A 487 45.15 -12.06 11.90
C SER A 487 45.90 -10.81 12.35
N ARG A 488 45.72 -9.68 11.64
CA ARG A 488 46.29 -8.39 12.06
C ARG A 488 45.71 -7.91 13.38
N LEU A 489 44.41 -8.09 13.60
CA LEU A 489 43.76 -7.70 14.84
C LEU A 489 44.29 -8.51 16.03
N ARG A 490 44.41 -9.83 15.91
CA ARG A 490 44.93 -10.67 17.00
C ARG A 490 46.39 -10.35 17.33
N GLU A 491 47.24 -10.12 16.33
CA GLU A 491 48.64 -9.72 16.53
C GLU A 491 48.76 -8.40 17.29
N ARG A 492 47.98 -7.40 16.88
CA ARG A 492 47.95 -6.09 17.57
C ARG A 492 47.43 -6.19 18.99
N ILE A 493 46.36 -6.97 19.23
CA ILE A 493 45.84 -7.18 20.58
C ILE A 493 46.89 -7.87 21.46
N ALA A 494 47.65 -8.84 20.93
CA ALA A 494 48.70 -9.50 21.70
C ALA A 494 49.85 -8.55 22.11
N ILE A 495 50.16 -7.55 21.28
CA ILE A 495 51.24 -6.58 21.54
C ILE A 495 50.76 -5.45 22.47
N ASP A 496 49.63 -4.82 22.16
CA ASP A 496 49.20 -3.56 22.78
C ASP A 496 48.03 -3.71 23.77
N GLY A 497 47.38 -4.88 23.78
CA GLY A 497 46.23 -5.20 24.61
C GLY A 497 46.61 -5.52 26.06
N ARG A 498 45.71 -5.16 26.97
CA ARG A 498 45.86 -5.42 28.41
C ARG A 498 44.52 -5.86 28.99
N LEU A 499 44.56 -6.68 30.04
CA LEU A 499 43.38 -7.02 30.82
C LEU A 499 43.31 -6.14 32.07
N GLU A 500 42.30 -5.29 32.13
CA GLU A 500 42.05 -4.38 33.25
C GLU A 500 40.71 -4.76 33.88
N GLY A 501 40.74 -5.30 35.10
CA GLY A 501 39.52 -5.75 35.78
C GLY A 501 38.75 -6.84 35.02
N GLY A 502 39.47 -7.70 34.28
CA GLY A 502 38.88 -8.76 33.44
C GLY A 502 38.31 -8.29 32.10
N ARG A 503 38.54 -7.02 31.72
CA ARG A 503 38.11 -6.46 30.43
C ARG A 503 39.31 -6.17 29.54
N LEU A 504 39.17 -6.43 28.24
CA LEU A 504 40.20 -6.08 27.26
C LEU A 504 40.26 -4.56 27.06
N SER A 505 41.46 -4.02 27.23
CA SER A 505 41.82 -2.61 27.09
C SER A 505 42.87 -2.45 25.99
N VAL A 506 42.58 -1.72 24.91
CA VAL A 506 43.49 -1.47 23.77
C VAL A 506 43.68 0.04 23.51
N PRO A 507 44.75 0.50 22.86
CA PRO A 507 44.91 1.91 22.47
C PRO A 507 43.74 2.44 21.63
N ALA A 508 43.34 3.70 21.84
CA ALA A 508 42.21 4.33 21.14
C ALA A 508 42.53 4.81 19.71
N GLU A 509 43.21 3.96 18.94
CA GLU A 509 43.66 4.20 17.58
C GLU A 509 42.69 3.64 16.53
N GLU A 510 42.70 4.21 15.33
CA GLU A 510 41.79 3.79 14.25
C GLU A 510 41.94 2.31 13.88
N ALA A 511 43.16 1.79 14.00
CA ALA A 511 43.46 0.38 13.76
C ALA A 511 42.79 -0.60 14.74
N PHE A 512 42.29 -0.13 15.89
CA PHE A 512 41.41 -0.91 16.78
C PHE A 512 39.95 -0.47 16.64
N ARG A 513 39.68 0.82 16.45
CA ARG A 513 38.31 1.34 16.35
C ARG A 513 37.55 0.73 15.19
N GLU A 514 38.13 0.74 13.98
CA GLU A 514 37.45 0.25 12.77
C GLU A 514 37.12 -1.25 12.86
N PRO A 515 38.06 -2.14 13.22
CA PRO A 515 37.76 -3.57 13.30
C PRO A 515 36.78 -3.91 14.43
N LEU A 516 36.89 -3.26 15.60
CA LEU A 516 35.96 -3.50 16.71
C LEU A 516 34.54 -3.03 16.38
N VAL A 517 34.39 -1.91 15.67
CA VAL A 517 33.09 -1.41 15.20
C VAL A 517 32.50 -2.32 14.10
N ARG A 518 33.33 -2.89 13.21
CA ARG A 518 32.89 -3.90 12.24
C ARG A 518 32.48 -5.20 12.91
N LEU A 519 33.23 -5.68 13.91
CA LEU A 519 32.90 -6.87 14.70
C LEU A 519 31.63 -6.72 15.54
N GLY A 520 31.20 -5.49 15.86
CA GLY A 520 30.13 -5.25 16.83
C GLY A 520 30.59 -5.42 18.28
N ALA A 521 31.90 -5.33 18.53
CA ALA A 521 32.50 -5.44 19.86
C ALA A 521 32.42 -4.09 20.59
N LEU A 522 31.42 -3.95 21.46
CA LEU A 522 31.15 -2.69 22.18
C LEU A 522 32.29 -2.30 23.12
N TYR A 523 32.59 -1.01 23.18
CA TYR A 523 33.62 -0.46 24.05
C TYR A 523 33.28 0.95 24.54
N SER A 524 33.84 1.32 25.69
CA SER A 524 33.90 2.71 26.15
C SER A 524 35.31 3.28 26.02
N VAL A 525 35.40 4.57 25.74
CA VAL A 525 36.66 5.32 25.66
C VAL A 525 37.00 5.86 27.05
N ARG A 526 38.14 5.44 27.60
CA ARG A 526 38.63 5.88 28.91
C ARG A 526 40.13 6.14 28.84
N ALA A 527 40.57 7.32 29.26
CA ALA A 527 41.98 7.72 29.33
C ALA A 527 42.81 7.38 28.07
N GLY A 528 42.24 7.57 26.87
CA GLY A 528 42.93 7.27 25.60
C GLY A 528 42.99 5.78 25.21
N ARG A 529 42.22 4.92 25.88
CA ARG A 529 42.08 3.49 25.59
C ARG A 529 40.62 3.10 25.33
N LEU A 530 40.41 2.04 24.56
CA LEU A 530 39.11 1.40 24.33
C LEU A 530 38.98 0.23 25.29
N MET A 531 37.99 0.29 26.18
CA MET A 531 37.68 -0.74 27.14
C MET A 531 36.47 -1.52 26.66
N LEU A 532 36.62 -2.82 26.37
CA LEU A 532 35.50 -3.65 25.94
C LEU A 532 34.47 -3.78 27.07
N GLU A 533 33.21 -3.45 26.77
CA GLU A 533 32.11 -3.55 27.73
C GLU A 533 31.59 -4.99 27.86
N ARG A 534 31.72 -5.78 26.79
CA ARG A 534 31.26 -7.16 26.68
C ARG A 534 32.17 -8.00 25.79
N HIS A 535 31.98 -9.31 25.83
CA HIS A 535 32.63 -10.31 24.97
C HIS A 535 34.16 -10.42 25.07
N THR A 536 34.80 -9.93 26.14
CA THR A 536 36.26 -10.07 26.30
C THR A 536 36.70 -11.52 26.17
N ASP A 537 36.16 -12.43 26.98
CA ASP A 537 36.57 -13.85 26.97
C ASP A 537 36.32 -14.52 25.62
N VAL A 538 35.19 -14.21 25.00
CA VAL A 538 34.81 -14.77 23.70
C VAL A 538 35.73 -14.26 22.61
N LEU A 539 35.97 -12.94 22.55
CA LEU A 539 36.84 -12.34 21.55
C LEU A 539 38.25 -12.92 21.65
N LEU A 540 38.80 -13.00 22.86
CA LEU A 540 40.11 -13.61 23.08
C LEU A 540 40.13 -15.08 22.65
N ALA A 541 39.12 -15.88 23.02
CA ALA A 541 39.02 -17.27 22.59
C ALA A 541 38.96 -17.41 21.06
N THR A 542 38.11 -16.63 20.39
CA THR A 542 37.94 -16.66 18.92
C THR A 542 39.15 -16.12 18.15
N LEU A 543 39.96 -15.28 18.78
CA LEU A 543 41.25 -14.82 18.25
C LEU A 543 42.42 -15.69 18.74
N GLY A 544 42.16 -16.80 19.44
CA GLY A 544 43.18 -17.71 19.94
C GLY A 544 44.21 -17.02 20.84
N ILE A 545 43.77 -16.10 21.69
CA ILE A 545 44.60 -15.36 22.63
C ILE A 545 44.36 -15.92 24.03
N SER A 546 45.44 -16.24 24.75
CA SER A 546 45.38 -16.66 26.15
C SER A 546 46.28 -15.79 27.02
N GLU A 547 45.82 -15.47 28.23
CA GLU A 547 46.64 -14.77 29.22
C GLU A 547 47.56 -15.77 29.95
N ARG A 548 48.86 -15.51 29.97
CA ARG A 548 49.84 -16.24 30.79
C ARG A 548 50.86 -15.25 31.36
N ASP A 549 51.06 -15.29 32.67
CA ASP A 549 52.00 -14.43 33.40
C ASP A 549 51.76 -12.91 33.17
N GLY A 550 50.50 -12.51 32.99
CA GLY A 550 50.10 -11.11 32.74
C GLY A 550 50.36 -10.61 31.31
N ALA A 551 50.78 -11.48 30.39
CA ALA A 551 50.95 -11.18 28.97
C ALA A 551 49.96 -11.98 28.12
N LEU A 552 49.59 -11.43 26.95
CA LEU A 552 48.69 -12.05 25.99
C LEU A 552 49.48 -12.83 24.94
N HIS A 553 49.22 -14.14 24.84
CA HIS A 553 49.93 -15.06 23.95
C HIS A 553 49.02 -15.61 22.86
N LEU A 554 49.55 -15.69 21.63
CA LEU A 554 48.84 -16.19 20.47
C LEU A 554 49.00 -17.71 20.30
N ALA A 555 47.90 -18.39 20.01
CA ALA A 555 47.90 -19.73 19.44
C ALA A 555 48.36 -19.69 17.96
N PRO A 556 48.92 -20.79 17.40
CA PRO A 556 49.28 -20.86 15.99
C PRO A 556 48.11 -20.52 15.06
N ASN A 557 48.40 -19.89 13.92
CA ASN A 557 47.38 -19.63 12.90
C ASN A 557 46.91 -20.95 12.25
N PRO A 558 45.60 -21.23 12.21
CA PRO A 558 45.05 -22.29 11.38
C PRO A 558 45.22 -21.97 9.89
N GLU A 559 45.40 -23.01 9.07
CA GLU A 559 45.34 -22.90 7.60
C GLU A 559 43.88 -22.93 7.15
N GLU A 560 43.18 -21.80 7.27
CA GLU A 560 41.78 -21.64 6.85
C GLU A 560 41.62 -20.37 6.02
N ALA A 561 40.82 -20.42 4.95
CA ALA A 561 40.50 -19.26 4.11
C ALA A 561 39.17 -18.59 4.50
N ASP A 562 38.26 -19.35 5.12
CA ASP A 562 36.98 -18.83 5.61
C ASP A 562 37.14 -18.22 7.02
N PRO A 563 36.71 -16.97 7.25
CA PRO A 563 36.82 -16.31 8.56
C PRO A 563 36.13 -17.06 9.70
N LEU A 564 34.97 -17.69 9.45
CA LEU A 564 34.23 -18.43 10.48
C LEU A 564 34.93 -19.73 10.85
N ALA A 565 35.45 -20.48 9.87
CA ALA A 565 36.29 -21.64 10.09
C ALA A 565 37.56 -21.28 10.87
N PHE A 566 38.22 -20.17 10.50
CA PHE A 566 39.41 -19.66 11.18
C PHE A 566 39.16 -19.39 12.67
N VAL A 567 38.12 -18.61 13.02
CA VAL A 567 37.82 -18.31 14.43
C VAL A 567 37.30 -19.53 15.19
N SER A 568 36.56 -20.43 14.53
CA SER A 568 36.08 -21.67 15.16
C SER A 568 37.22 -22.61 15.56
N ARG A 569 38.23 -22.75 14.68
CA ARG A 569 39.44 -23.53 14.93
C ARG A 569 40.23 -22.96 16.10
N LEU A 570 40.41 -21.64 16.14
CA LEU A 570 41.11 -20.95 17.23
C LEU A 570 40.37 -21.09 18.58
N ALA A 571 39.05 -20.96 18.58
CA ALA A 571 38.23 -21.03 19.78
C ALA A 571 38.08 -22.46 20.34
N GLY A 572 38.23 -23.47 19.47
CA GLY A 572 37.98 -24.89 19.79
C GLY A 572 36.50 -25.28 19.79
N PHE A 573 35.61 -24.39 19.33
CA PHE A 573 34.17 -24.61 19.23
C PHE A 573 33.58 -23.91 17.98
N PRO A 574 32.43 -24.35 17.46
CA PRO A 574 31.87 -23.78 16.23
C PRO A 574 31.35 -22.34 16.44
N VAL A 575 31.57 -21.48 15.44
CA VAL A 575 31.03 -20.12 15.37
C VAL A 575 30.27 -19.98 14.04
N ARG A 576 29.04 -19.47 14.09
CA ARG A 576 28.21 -19.23 12.89
C ARG A 576 28.17 -17.76 12.52
N ALA A 577 27.82 -17.47 11.27
CA ALA A 577 27.57 -16.11 10.81
C ALA A 577 26.45 -15.47 11.64
N ARG A 578 26.73 -14.33 12.30
CA ARG A 578 25.70 -13.62 13.08
C ARG A 578 24.67 -12.93 12.18
N ALA A 579 25.07 -12.50 10.99
CA ALA A 579 24.23 -11.73 10.09
C ALA A 579 24.59 -11.98 8.61
N PRO A 580 24.43 -13.21 8.10
CA PRO A 580 24.87 -13.56 6.75
C PRO A 580 24.12 -12.75 5.66
N THR A 581 22.84 -12.41 5.89
CA THR A 581 22.05 -11.59 4.97
C THR A 581 21.72 -10.21 5.55
N ARG A 582 21.97 -9.15 4.75
CA ARG A 582 21.48 -7.78 5.02
C ARG A 582 20.43 -7.40 3.98
N ILE A 583 19.32 -6.84 4.45
CA ILE A 583 18.22 -6.40 3.59
C ILE A 583 18.39 -4.91 3.31
N GLY A 584 18.66 -4.57 2.05
CA GLY A 584 18.62 -3.19 1.60
C GLY A 584 17.22 -2.59 1.79
N ALA A 585 17.16 -1.34 2.25
CA ALA A 585 15.88 -0.66 2.49
C ALA A 585 15.96 0.85 2.29
N ARG A 586 14.84 1.46 1.91
CA ARG A 586 14.65 2.92 1.93
C ARG A 586 13.23 3.30 2.30
N MET A 587 13.06 4.50 2.82
CA MET A 587 11.74 5.08 3.03
C MET A 587 11.01 5.29 1.70
N ALA A 588 9.72 4.96 1.68
CA ALA A 588 8.81 5.25 0.59
C ALA A 588 7.71 6.21 1.04
N ARG A 589 6.52 5.73 1.40
CA ARG A 589 5.41 6.60 1.85
C ARG A 589 5.38 6.68 3.38
N PRO A 590 5.18 7.87 3.97
CA PRO A 590 4.85 7.95 5.39
C PRO A 590 3.49 7.32 5.65
N GLU A 591 3.21 7.01 6.92
CA GLU A 591 1.89 6.68 7.42
C GLU A 591 0.90 7.84 7.25
N LYS A 592 -0.40 7.53 7.30
CA LYS A 592 -1.46 8.52 7.12
C LYS A 592 -2.68 8.16 7.97
N ALA A 593 -3.23 9.17 8.63
CA ALA A 593 -4.55 9.14 9.27
C ALA A 593 -5.21 10.52 9.08
N ALA A 594 -6.08 10.66 8.08
CA ALA A 594 -6.65 11.96 7.76
C ALA A 594 -8.06 11.87 7.12
N PRO A 595 -8.93 12.88 7.33
CA PRO A 595 -10.22 12.96 6.62
C PRO A 595 -10.02 13.01 5.10
N ARG A 596 -10.84 12.27 4.35
CA ARG A 596 -10.78 12.28 2.87
C ARG A 596 -11.45 13.55 2.34
N LYS A 597 -10.62 14.53 1.96
CA LYS A 597 -11.09 15.83 1.44
C LYS A 597 -10.98 15.89 -0.08
N MET A 598 -12.06 16.28 -0.74
CA MET A 598 -11.98 16.73 -2.14
C MET A 598 -11.20 18.04 -2.23
N GLN A 599 -10.76 18.41 -3.44
CA GLN A 599 -10.06 19.68 -3.68
C GLN A 599 -10.84 20.56 -4.65
N PRO A 600 -11.33 21.74 -4.21
CA PRO A 600 -11.58 22.16 -2.82
C PRO A 600 -12.53 21.23 -2.05
N ALA A 601 -12.50 21.28 -0.72
CA ALA A 601 -13.28 20.39 0.17
C ALA A 601 -14.70 20.93 0.40
N PRO A 602 -15.76 20.33 -0.19
CA PRO A 602 -17.12 20.79 -0.01
C PRO A 602 -17.75 20.17 1.26
N HIS A 603 -18.73 20.88 1.80
CA HIS A 603 -19.69 20.39 2.78
C HIS A 603 -20.97 19.88 2.09
N SER A 604 -21.31 20.40 0.90
CA SER A 604 -22.54 20.08 0.15
C SER A 604 -22.28 19.75 -1.31
N LEU A 605 -22.92 18.69 -1.81
CA LEU A 605 -23.01 18.39 -3.26
C LEU A 605 -24.14 19.18 -3.92
N PHE A 606 -24.12 20.51 -3.76
CA PHE A 606 -25.04 21.44 -4.39
C PHE A 606 -24.29 22.38 -5.36
N PRO A 607 -24.74 22.53 -6.62
CA PRO A 607 -24.04 23.36 -7.58
C PRO A 607 -24.33 24.86 -7.37
N ILE A 608 -23.28 25.66 -7.24
CA ILE A 608 -23.38 27.13 -7.08
C ILE A 608 -22.72 27.94 -8.22
N GLY A 609 -22.21 27.27 -9.25
CA GLY A 609 -21.54 27.93 -10.36
C GLY A 609 -20.30 28.70 -9.91
N HIS A 610 -20.08 29.87 -10.52
CA HIS A 610 -18.99 30.79 -10.19
C HIS A 610 -19.37 31.84 -9.14
N GLU A 611 -20.64 31.87 -8.73
CA GLU A 611 -21.18 32.92 -7.86
C GLU A 611 -20.67 32.82 -6.41
N GLY A 612 -20.18 31.65 -6.00
CA GLY A 612 -19.53 31.45 -4.69
C GLY A 612 -18.05 31.83 -4.63
N GLY A 613 -17.52 32.50 -5.65
CA GLY A 613 -16.11 32.89 -5.72
C GLY A 613 -15.13 31.70 -5.77
N ALA A 614 -13.85 31.98 -5.51
CA ALA A 614 -12.78 30.97 -5.59
C ALA A 614 -12.92 29.88 -4.52
N GLN A 615 -13.46 30.23 -3.34
CA GLN A 615 -13.66 29.32 -2.21
C GLN A 615 -14.96 28.52 -2.29
N ARG A 616 -15.84 28.83 -3.26
CA ARG A 616 -17.13 28.16 -3.50
C ARG A 616 -18.06 28.25 -2.30
N LEU A 617 -18.19 29.44 -1.72
CA LEU A 617 -19.04 29.72 -0.57
C LEU A 617 -20.50 29.86 -1.00
N LEU A 618 -21.37 29.13 -0.32
CA LEU A 618 -22.81 29.13 -0.60
C LEU A 618 -23.44 30.48 -0.25
N LEU A 619 -22.95 31.17 0.79
CA LEU A 619 -23.47 32.48 1.21
C LEU A 619 -23.23 33.58 0.19
N ASP A 620 -22.04 33.60 -0.42
CA ASP A 620 -21.72 34.54 -1.49
C ASP A 620 -22.64 34.33 -2.70
N ALA A 621 -22.89 33.08 -3.05
CA ALA A 621 -23.83 32.73 -4.11
C ALA A 621 -25.29 33.09 -3.75
N ALA A 622 -25.68 32.94 -2.49
CA ALA A 622 -27.01 33.27 -1.99
C ALA A 622 -27.29 34.77 -1.88
N ALA A 623 -26.25 35.63 -1.92
CA ALA A 623 -26.41 37.07 -1.97
C ALA A 623 -26.95 37.58 -3.32
N LYS A 624 -27.01 36.72 -4.34
CA LYS A 624 -27.67 36.99 -5.63
C LYS A 624 -29.16 36.65 -5.55
N ASP A 625 -29.99 37.39 -6.28
CA ASP A 625 -31.43 37.12 -6.38
C ASP A 625 -31.71 35.68 -6.85
N ALA A 626 -30.94 35.19 -7.82
CA ALA A 626 -30.94 33.80 -8.27
C ALA A 626 -29.61 33.46 -8.95
N ILE A 627 -29.30 32.16 -9.01
CA ILE A 627 -28.14 31.62 -9.71
C ILE A 627 -28.58 30.76 -10.90
N ASP A 628 -27.83 30.84 -12.00
CA ASP A 628 -28.05 29.99 -13.18
C ASP A 628 -27.07 28.81 -13.18
N VAL A 629 -27.60 27.63 -12.82
CA VAL A 629 -26.80 26.42 -12.67
C VAL A 629 -27.42 25.27 -13.44
N GLU A 630 -26.57 24.32 -13.86
CA GLU A 630 -27.02 23.12 -14.55
C GLU A 630 -27.38 22.05 -13.52
N VAL A 631 -28.66 21.69 -13.48
CA VAL A 631 -29.22 20.72 -12.53
C VAL A 631 -30.21 19.80 -13.23
N GLY A 632 -30.32 18.57 -12.70
CA GLY A 632 -31.29 17.59 -13.17
C GLY A 632 -32.73 18.07 -13.03
N LEU A 633 -33.53 17.92 -14.09
CA LEU A 633 -34.96 18.11 -14.00
C LEU A 633 -35.59 16.91 -13.29
N ARG A 634 -36.42 17.18 -12.29
CA ARG A 634 -37.17 16.17 -11.55
C ARG A 634 -38.66 16.51 -11.58
N ILE A 635 -39.54 15.52 -11.60
CA ILE A 635 -40.99 15.71 -11.60
C ILE A 635 -41.56 15.08 -10.34
N CYS A 636 -42.36 15.85 -9.59
CA CYS A 636 -43.05 15.35 -8.41
C CYS A 636 -44.09 14.28 -8.79
N SER A 637 -44.01 13.10 -8.17
CA SER A 637 -44.97 12.02 -8.38
C SER A 637 -46.36 12.33 -7.84
N SER A 638 -46.48 13.24 -6.87
CA SER A 638 -47.77 13.60 -6.24
C SER A 638 -48.51 14.75 -6.94
N CYS A 639 -47.81 15.80 -7.37
CA CYS A 639 -48.46 17.00 -7.95
C CYS A 639 -48.00 17.36 -9.37
N GLY A 640 -47.07 16.61 -9.97
CA GLY A 640 -46.57 16.86 -11.32
C GLY A 640 -45.67 18.10 -11.48
N LYS A 641 -45.41 18.86 -10.40
CA LYS A 641 -44.54 20.04 -10.43
C LYS A 641 -43.13 19.68 -10.90
N ARG A 642 -42.60 20.47 -11.83
CA ARG A 642 -41.18 20.45 -12.23
C ARG A 642 -40.32 21.05 -11.13
N TRP A 643 -39.28 20.33 -10.75
CA TRP A 643 -38.42 20.65 -9.60
C TRP A 643 -36.99 20.17 -9.87
N PHE A 644 -36.10 20.35 -8.89
CA PHE A 644 -34.70 19.93 -8.97
C PHE A 644 -34.21 19.16 -7.73
N LEU A 645 -34.86 19.32 -6.57
CA LEU A 645 -34.54 18.54 -5.36
C LEU A 645 -35.36 17.24 -5.27
N PRO A 646 -34.89 16.23 -4.53
CA PRO A 646 -35.63 14.99 -4.35
C PRO A 646 -36.99 15.14 -3.64
N LYS A 647 -37.16 16.19 -2.82
CA LYS A 647 -38.44 16.51 -2.17
C LYS A 647 -39.07 17.78 -2.76
N CYS A 648 -40.33 17.66 -3.18
CA CYS A 648 -41.12 18.77 -3.69
C CYS A 648 -41.62 19.68 -2.57
N SER A 649 -41.96 20.93 -2.90
CA SER A 649 -42.60 21.85 -1.96
C SER A 649 -43.96 21.37 -1.43
N CYS A 650 -44.65 20.45 -2.13
CA CYS A 650 -45.88 19.81 -1.63
C CYS A 650 -45.64 18.63 -0.68
N GLY A 651 -44.37 18.27 -0.42
CA GLY A 651 -43.98 17.11 0.38
C GLY A 651 -43.81 15.81 -0.41
N GLY A 652 -44.32 15.72 -1.64
CA GLY A 652 -44.15 14.53 -2.49
C GLY A 652 -42.72 14.34 -3.00
N HIS A 653 -42.34 13.08 -3.24
CA HIS A 653 -41.03 12.74 -3.81
C HIS A 653 -40.98 13.07 -5.31
N THR A 654 -39.80 13.41 -5.81
CA THR A 654 -39.58 13.73 -7.22
C THR A 654 -38.70 12.67 -7.88
N VAL A 655 -38.97 12.37 -9.15
CA VAL A 655 -38.20 11.39 -9.93
C VAL A 655 -37.47 12.13 -11.06
N ALA A 656 -36.22 11.75 -11.33
CA ALA A 656 -35.45 12.31 -12.43
C ALA A 656 -36.15 12.06 -13.77
N ARG A 657 -36.32 13.12 -14.58
CA ARG A 657 -36.96 13.08 -15.90
C ARG A 657 -36.24 14.05 -16.84
N ASN A 658 -35.96 13.61 -18.06
CA ASN A 658 -35.14 14.33 -19.04
C ASN A 658 -33.66 14.49 -18.57
N GLY A 659 -32.80 14.97 -19.47
CA GLY A 659 -31.40 15.27 -19.13
C GLY A 659 -31.25 16.53 -18.26
N PRO A 660 -30.05 16.80 -17.73
CA PRO A 660 -29.77 18.05 -17.03
C PRO A 660 -30.05 19.27 -17.90
N ALA A 661 -30.52 20.35 -17.27
CA ALA A 661 -30.78 21.62 -17.94
C ALA A 661 -30.27 22.77 -17.08
N ARG A 662 -29.96 23.91 -17.72
CA ARG A 662 -29.75 25.16 -16.97
C ARG A 662 -31.07 25.64 -16.39
N GLN A 663 -31.08 25.86 -15.08
CA GLN A 663 -32.24 26.32 -14.34
C GLN A 663 -31.85 27.51 -13.47
N ARG A 664 -32.77 28.47 -13.36
CA ARG A 664 -32.62 29.64 -12.49
C ARG A 664 -33.11 29.26 -11.08
N VAL A 665 -32.19 29.22 -10.11
CA VAL A 665 -32.47 28.75 -8.75
C VAL A 665 -32.44 29.93 -7.77
N PRO A 666 -33.52 30.20 -7.02
CA PRO A 666 -33.55 31.23 -5.98
C PRO A 666 -32.84 30.72 -4.71
N LEU A 667 -31.50 30.67 -4.74
CA LEU A 667 -30.69 30.03 -3.70
C LEU A 667 -30.95 30.60 -2.29
N ALA A 668 -31.18 31.90 -2.15
CA ALA A 668 -31.51 32.54 -0.87
C ALA A 668 -32.76 31.94 -0.21
N GLU A 669 -33.82 31.70 -0.99
CA GLU A 669 -35.07 31.12 -0.49
C GLU A 669 -34.90 29.65 -0.13
N VAL A 670 -34.15 28.90 -0.96
CA VAL A 670 -33.83 27.49 -0.69
C VAL A 670 -33.03 27.37 0.62
N LEU A 671 -32.02 28.22 0.80
CA LEU A 671 -31.20 28.25 2.02
C LEU A 671 -32.02 28.62 3.25
N ARG A 672 -32.86 29.66 3.18
CA ARG A 672 -33.74 30.06 4.29
C ARG A 672 -34.67 28.92 4.70
N THR A 673 -35.31 28.28 3.73
CA THR A 673 -36.22 27.14 3.99
C THR A 673 -35.48 25.97 4.65
N ALA A 674 -34.23 25.71 4.24
CA ALA A 674 -33.38 24.68 4.84
C ALA A 674 -33.00 25.01 6.29
N LEU A 675 -32.64 26.27 6.59
CA LEU A 675 -32.33 26.75 7.94
C LEU A 675 -33.56 26.68 8.87
N ASP A 676 -34.72 27.15 8.40
CA ASP A 676 -35.98 27.12 9.16
C ASP A 676 -36.36 25.67 9.50
N ARG A 677 -36.20 24.75 8.55
CA ARG A 677 -36.48 23.31 8.75
C ARG A 677 -35.56 22.69 9.82
N LEU A 678 -34.28 23.06 9.81
CA LEU A 678 -33.29 22.54 10.76
C LEU A 678 -33.32 23.24 12.12
N GLY A 679 -34.05 24.34 12.25
CA GLY A 679 -34.02 25.22 13.43
C GLY A 679 -32.66 25.89 13.65
N GLU A 680 -31.89 26.12 12.58
CA GLU A 680 -30.54 26.70 12.66
C GLU A 680 -30.61 28.23 12.43
N PRO A 681 -30.19 29.06 13.40
CA PRO A 681 -30.43 30.52 13.36
C PRO A 681 -29.51 31.25 12.37
N LYS A 682 -28.32 30.70 12.07
CA LYS A 682 -27.36 31.29 11.14
C LYS A 682 -26.61 30.19 10.39
N PRO A 683 -26.38 30.36 9.07
CA PRO A 683 -25.55 29.43 8.32
C PRO A 683 -24.08 29.57 8.70
N ALA A 684 -23.42 28.43 8.95
CA ALA A 684 -21.96 28.34 8.97
C ALA A 684 -21.37 28.65 7.58
N GLU A 685 -20.04 28.76 7.47
CA GLU A 685 -19.38 28.82 6.16
C GLU A 685 -19.55 27.49 5.41
N ILE A 686 -20.49 27.46 4.47
CA ILE A 686 -20.80 26.26 3.69
C ILE A 686 -20.08 26.32 2.35
N LYS A 687 -19.18 25.36 2.12
CA LYS A 687 -18.52 25.17 0.83
C LYS A 687 -19.34 24.20 -0.01
N ALA A 688 -19.67 24.59 -1.23
CA ALA A 688 -20.45 23.76 -2.15
C ALA A 688 -19.63 23.39 -3.40
N VAL A 689 -20.24 22.66 -4.34
CA VAL A 689 -19.58 22.31 -5.60
C VAL A 689 -19.83 23.37 -6.66
N GLN A 690 -18.86 23.58 -7.55
CA GLN A 690 -19.04 24.51 -8.68
C GLN A 690 -20.12 24.00 -9.66
N GLY A 691 -20.20 22.67 -9.84
CA GLY A 691 -21.17 22.02 -10.70
C GLY A 691 -21.24 20.52 -10.40
N MET A 692 -22.38 19.91 -10.73
CA MET A 692 -22.56 18.47 -10.58
C MET A 692 -21.82 17.71 -11.67
N ILE A 693 -21.13 16.63 -11.29
CA ILE A 693 -20.39 15.74 -12.19
C ILE A 693 -21.13 14.43 -12.49
N SER A 694 -22.28 14.23 -11.85
CA SER A 694 -23.09 13.03 -11.99
C SER A 694 -23.98 13.07 -13.23
N LYS A 695 -24.38 11.90 -13.73
CA LYS A 695 -25.17 11.73 -14.95
C LYS A 695 -26.46 12.55 -14.95
N ASN A 696 -27.22 12.45 -13.85
CA ASN A 696 -28.50 13.12 -13.69
C ASN A 696 -28.37 14.52 -13.08
N LYS A 697 -27.15 14.95 -12.70
CA LYS A 697 -26.88 16.23 -12.01
C LYS A 697 -27.87 16.57 -10.89
N THR A 698 -28.28 15.56 -10.11
CA THR A 698 -29.22 15.72 -8.99
C THR A 698 -28.49 16.32 -7.79
N PRO A 699 -28.84 17.54 -7.34
CA PRO A 699 -28.21 18.15 -6.17
C PRO A 699 -28.57 17.42 -4.87
N GLU A 700 -27.64 17.42 -3.92
CA GLU A 700 -27.91 17.03 -2.54
C GLU A 700 -28.72 18.13 -1.82
N PRO A 701 -29.66 17.78 -0.91
CA PRO A 701 -30.32 18.76 -0.06
C PRO A 701 -29.32 19.62 0.74
N ILE A 702 -29.51 20.94 0.74
CA ILE A 702 -28.59 21.89 1.39
C ILE A 702 -28.57 21.68 2.92
N GLU A 703 -29.64 21.14 3.50
CA GLU A 703 -29.72 20.75 4.91
C GLU A 703 -28.55 19.86 5.34
N LYS A 704 -28.18 18.89 4.50
CA LYS A 704 -27.02 18.03 4.77
C LYS A 704 -25.73 18.86 4.80
N GLY A 705 -25.59 19.78 3.86
CA GLY A 705 -24.46 20.72 3.79
C GLY A 705 -24.33 21.64 5.01
N ILE A 706 -25.45 22.17 5.51
CA ILE A 706 -25.51 23.00 6.72
C ILE A 706 -25.02 22.19 7.92
N LEU A 707 -25.56 21.00 8.13
CA LEU A 707 -25.19 20.15 9.25
C LEU A 707 -23.73 19.66 9.15
N ARG A 708 -23.22 19.32 7.96
CA ARG A 708 -21.81 18.97 7.77
C ARG A 708 -20.89 20.14 8.13
N ALA A 709 -21.23 21.36 7.72
CA ALA A 709 -20.46 22.56 8.05
C ALA A 709 -20.48 22.86 9.57
N LYS A 710 -21.63 22.68 10.24
CA LYS A 710 -21.78 22.81 11.69
C LYS A 710 -20.84 21.87 12.46
N HIS A 711 -20.67 20.65 11.96
CA HIS A 711 -19.83 19.62 12.58
C HIS A 711 -18.41 19.55 11.99
N GLU A 712 -18.01 20.50 11.15
CA GLU A 712 -16.67 20.59 10.52
C GLU A 712 -16.25 19.31 9.76
N ILE A 713 -17.21 18.64 9.12
CA ILE A 713 -16.97 17.45 8.31
C ILE A 713 -17.17 17.74 6.81
N TYR A 714 -16.62 16.86 5.96
CA TYR A 714 -16.60 17.04 4.52
C TYR A 714 -17.29 15.89 3.81
N VAL A 715 -17.90 16.20 2.67
CA VAL A 715 -18.57 15.21 1.83
C VAL A 715 -17.64 14.74 0.71
N PHE A 716 -17.64 13.44 0.42
CA PHE A 716 -17.00 12.88 -0.75
C PHE A 716 -17.96 12.83 -1.94
N LYS A 717 -17.48 12.42 -3.12
CA LYS A 717 -18.22 12.52 -4.40
C LYS A 717 -19.54 11.74 -4.42
N ASP A 718 -19.68 10.73 -3.58
CA ASP A 718 -20.84 9.84 -3.49
C ASP A 718 -21.82 10.21 -2.37
N GLY A 719 -21.54 11.27 -1.61
CA GLY A 719 -22.35 11.73 -0.48
C GLY A 719 -21.88 11.26 0.90
N THR A 720 -20.93 10.32 0.97
CA THR A 720 -20.41 9.77 2.24
C THR A 720 -19.34 10.66 2.87
N THR A 721 -19.11 10.52 4.18
CA THR A 721 -17.99 11.13 4.89
C THR A 721 -16.97 10.07 5.29
N ARG A 722 -15.69 10.30 4.98
CA ARG A 722 -14.66 9.24 5.08
C ARG A 722 -13.40 9.70 5.81
N PHE A 723 -12.73 8.73 6.42
CA PHE A 723 -11.43 8.90 7.03
C PHE A 723 -10.45 7.87 6.44
N ASP A 724 -9.36 8.33 5.83
CA ASP A 724 -8.34 7.48 5.20
C ASP A 724 -7.25 7.13 6.23
N MET A 725 -6.87 5.85 6.31
CA MET A 725 -5.79 5.37 7.17
C MET A 725 -4.90 4.36 6.45
N THR A 726 -3.60 4.36 6.78
CA THR A 726 -2.69 3.26 6.42
C THR A 726 -3.12 1.96 7.06
N ASN A 727 -3.10 0.86 6.32
CA ASN A 727 -3.44 -0.47 6.83
C ASN A 727 -2.25 -1.13 7.55
N LEU A 728 -2.49 -1.65 8.75
CA LEU A 728 -1.57 -2.54 9.44
C LEU A 728 -2.28 -3.83 9.87
N PRO A 729 -1.63 -4.99 9.74
CA PRO A 729 -2.24 -6.24 10.16
C PRO A 729 -2.17 -6.35 11.68
N LEU A 730 -3.17 -6.98 12.28
CA LEU A 730 -3.17 -7.34 13.69
C LEU A 730 -3.97 -8.61 13.91
N THR A 731 -3.35 -9.61 14.53
CA THR A 731 -4.03 -10.86 14.91
C THR A 731 -4.36 -10.91 16.38
N HIS A 732 -3.61 -10.19 17.20
CA HIS A 732 -3.81 -10.14 18.65
C HIS A 732 -3.56 -8.74 19.19
N PHE A 733 -4.29 -8.37 20.24
CA PHE A 733 -4.17 -7.08 20.91
C PHE A 733 -4.33 -7.23 22.42
N THR A 734 -3.90 -6.25 23.20
CA THR A 734 -4.24 -6.15 24.63
C THR A 734 -5.29 -5.05 24.83
N PRO A 735 -6.18 -5.14 25.83
CA PRO A 735 -7.09 -4.05 26.18
C PRO A 735 -6.39 -2.70 26.35
N LYS A 736 -5.19 -2.71 26.96
CA LYS A 736 -4.36 -1.52 27.14
C LYS A 736 -3.98 -0.85 25.82
N GLU A 737 -3.56 -1.62 24.82
CA GLU A 737 -3.21 -1.07 23.50
C GLU A 737 -4.41 -0.59 22.71
N ALA A 738 -5.58 -1.22 22.92
CA ALA A 738 -6.85 -0.77 22.36
C ALA A 738 -7.43 0.46 23.10
N GLY A 739 -6.83 0.87 24.23
CA GLY A 739 -7.34 1.96 25.05
C GLY A 739 -8.73 1.67 25.65
N ILE A 740 -9.01 0.41 25.98
CA ILE A 740 -10.27 -0.05 26.55
C ILE A 740 -10.04 -0.78 27.88
N SER A 741 -11.06 -0.76 28.74
CA SER A 741 -11.09 -1.54 29.98
C SER A 741 -11.39 -3.03 29.71
N VAL A 742 -11.10 -3.88 30.70
CA VAL A 742 -11.44 -5.31 30.69
C VAL A 742 -12.95 -5.52 30.54
N ASP A 743 -13.77 -4.71 31.20
CA ASP A 743 -15.23 -4.84 31.12
C ASP A 743 -15.78 -4.43 29.75
N GLU A 744 -15.18 -3.42 29.11
CA GLU A 744 -15.51 -3.08 27.72
C GLU A 744 -15.12 -4.19 26.74
N ALA A 745 -13.94 -4.80 26.91
CA ALA A 745 -13.53 -5.94 26.11
C ALA A 745 -14.51 -7.12 26.26
N ARG A 746 -14.93 -7.44 27.49
CA ARG A 746 -15.95 -8.46 27.77
C ARG A 746 -17.29 -8.12 27.11
N ARG A 747 -17.74 -6.86 27.20
CA ARG A 747 -18.97 -6.37 26.54
C ARG A 747 -18.92 -6.54 25.02
N LEU A 748 -17.74 -6.36 24.41
CA LEU A 748 -17.52 -6.56 22.97
C LEU A 748 -17.47 -8.05 22.56
N GLY A 749 -17.41 -8.96 23.55
CA GLY A 749 -17.43 -10.41 23.36
C GLY A 749 -16.09 -11.10 23.60
N TYR A 750 -15.10 -10.41 24.18
CA TYR A 750 -13.80 -11.00 24.55
C TYR A 750 -13.80 -11.44 26.01
N SER A 751 -14.05 -12.73 26.23
CA SER A 751 -14.13 -13.30 27.59
C SER A 751 -12.87 -14.02 28.05
N GLN A 752 -12.03 -14.44 27.10
CA GLN A 752 -10.82 -15.21 27.34
C GLN A 752 -9.65 -14.64 26.54
N ASP A 753 -8.44 -14.85 27.04
CA ASP A 753 -7.19 -14.54 26.34
C ASP A 753 -6.86 -15.62 25.29
N GLY A 754 -5.82 -15.37 24.49
CA GLY A 754 -5.39 -16.28 23.42
C GLY A 754 -4.92 -17.66 23.89
N ASN A 755 -4.73 -17.86 25.21
CA ASN A 755 -4.42 -19.16 25.81
C ASN A 755 -5.65 -19.83 26.45
N GLY A 756 -6.86 -19.26 26.27
CA GLY A 756 -8.11 -19.75 26.84
C GLY A 756 -8.31 -19.43 28.32
N ARG A 757 -7.49 -18.54 28.92
CA ARG A 757 -7.68 -18.13 30.33
C ARG A 757 -8.71 -17.01 30.41
N PRO A 758 -9.50 -16.90 31.48
CA PRO A 758 -10.41 -15.77 31.67
C PRO A 758 -9.70 -14.42 31.56
N LEU A 759 -10.34 -13.46 30.90
CA LEU A 759 -9.83 -12.09 30.80
C LEU A 759 -10.07 -11.36 32.12
N GLU A 760 -9.01 -11.00 32.83
CA GLU A 760 -9.00 -10.33 34.14
C GLU A 760 -8.12 -9.08 34.19
N ARG A 761 -7.12 -8.97 33.30
CA ARG A 761 -6.15 -7.87 33.28
C ARG A 761 -6.05 -7.19 31.91
N GLU A 762 -5.65 -5.92 31.92
CA GLU A 762 -5.50 -5.11 30.69
C GLU A 762 -4.29 -5.48 29.82
N ASP A 763 -3.36 -6.28 30.35
CA ASP A 763 -2.14 -6.74 29.68
C ASP A 763 -2.27 -8.14 29.06
N GLN A 764 -3.41 -8.80 29.24
CA GLN A 764 -3.67 -10.08 28.59
C GLN A 764 -3.87 -9.91 27.08
N VAL A 765 -3.28 -10.84 26.33
CA VAL A 765 -3.32 -10.83 24.87
C VAL A 765 -4.58 -11.55 24.38
N LEU A 766 -5.44 -10.82 23.70
CA LEU A 766 -6.69 -11.27 23.10
C LEU A 766 -6.49 -11.54 21.61
N GLU A 767 -7.10 -12.61 21.08
CA GLU A 767 -7.15 -12.87 19.63
C GLU A 767 -8.19 -11.96 18.97
N LEU A 768 -7.78 -11.15 18.00
CA LEU A 768 -8.63 -10.19 17.29
C LEU A 768 -9.61 -10.93 16.37
N ARG A 769 -10.89 -10.59 16.40
CA ARG A 769 -11.89 -11.25 15.55
C ARG A 769 -11.77 -10.74 14.10
N PRO A 770 -12.18 -11.54 13.10
CA PRO A 770 -11.88 -11.26 11.70
C PRO A 770 -12.38 -9.93 11.12
N GLN A 771 -13.40 -9.30 11.72
CA GLN A 771 -13.98 -8.03 11.25
C GLN A 771 -13.88 -6.92 12.30
N ASP A 772 -13.11 -7.14 13.36
CA ASP A 772 -12.86 -6.13 14.39
C ASP A 772 -11.62 -5.30 14.02
N ILE A 773 -11.67 -3.99 14.31
CA ILE A 773 -10.59 -3.05 14.01
C ILE A 773 -10.25 -2.16 15.20
N LEU A 774 -8.97 -1.77 15.26
CA LEU A 774 -8.48 -0.74 16.15
C LEU A 774 -8.11 0.49 15.29
N LEU A 775 -8.78 1.61 15.55
CA LEU A 775 -8.64 2.84 14.75
C LEU A 775 -7.56 3.76 15.31
N ALA A 776 -6.99 4.62 14.47
CA ALA A 776 -6.25 5.77 14.95
C ALA A 776 -7.16 6.66 15.81
N ARG A 777 -6.66 7.18 16.94
CA ARG A 777 -7.43 8.07 17.83
C ARG A 777 -8.00 9.29 17.09
N SER A 778 -7.21 9.88 16.20
CA SER A 778 -7.63 11.00 15.33
C SER A 778 -8.81 10.62 14.41
N GLY A 779 -8.87 9.37 13.97
CA GLY A 779 -10.00 8.82 13.22
C GLY A 779 -11.25 8.71 14.10
N GLY A 780 -11.10 8.18 15.33
CA GLY A 780 -12.19 8.13 16.32
C GLY A 780 -12.79 9.50 16.60
N GLU A 781 -11.96 10.52 16.84
CA GLU A 781 -12.39 11.91 17.07
C GLU A 781 -13.14 12.49 15.86
N TYR A 782 -12.67 12.18 14.64
CA TYR A 782 -13.38 12.58 13.43
C TYR A 782 -14.74 11.89 13.30
N LEU A 783 -14.80 10.58 13.55
CA LEU A 783 -16.05 9.81 13.48
C LEU A 783 -17.07 10.22 14.55
N VAL A 784 -16.66 10.71 15.72
CA VAL A 784 -17.58 11.32 16.70
C VAL A 784 -18.31 12.52 16.09
N ARG A 785 -17.62 13.38 15.34
CA ARG A 785 -18.26 14.49 14.61
C ARG A 785 -19.20 14.00 13.52
N VAL A 786 -18.84 12.91 12.83
CA VAL A 786 -19.73 12.28 11.84
C VAL A 786 -20.97 11.69 12.52
N ALA A 787 -20.83 11.04 13.68
CA ALA A 787 -21.93 10.52 14.47
C ALA A 787 -22.89 11.63 14.92
N ALA A 788 -22.36 12.74 15.43
CA ALA A 788 -23.15 13.92 15.80
C ALA A 788 -23.89 14.53 14.59
N PHE A 789 -23.26 14.55 13.42
CA PHE A 789 -23.91 14.92 12.16
C PHE A 789 -25.06 13.98 11.81
N VAL A 790 -24.86 12.66 11.87
CA VAL A 790 -25.91 11.69 11.56
C VAL A 790 -27.07 11.80 12.54
N ASP A 791 -26.81 12.03 13.82
CA ASP A 791 -27.85 12.22 14.85
C ASP A 791 -28.66 13.49 14.62
N ASP A 792 -28.01 14.64 14.39
CA ASP A 792 -28.71 15.88 14.03
C ASP A 792 -29.50 15.71 12.72
N LEU A 793 -28.97 14.94 11.76
CA LEU A 793 -29.64 14.66 10.49
C LEU A 793 -30.91 13.82 10.71
N LEU A 794 -30.83 12.76 11.52
CA LEU A 794 -31.98 11.92 11.88
C LEU A 794 -33.06 12.73 12.60
N GLU A 795 -32.68 13.49 13.62
CA GLU A 795 -33.58 14.26 14.45
C GLU A 795 -34.23 15.42 13.68
N ARG A 796 -33.41 16.26 13.03
CA ARG A 796 -33.85 17.55 12.49
C ARG A 796 -34.36 17.47 11.06
N LEU A 797 -33.83 16.57 10.23
CA LEU A 797 -34.29 16.43 8.84
C LEU A 797 -35.31 15.29 8.68
N TYR A 798 -34.99 14.13 9.24
CA TYR A 798 -35.81 12.92 9.05
C TYR A 798 -36.90 12.73 10.13
N GLY A 799 -36.85 13.47 11.24
CA GLY A 799 -37.80 13.34 12.35
C GLY A 799 -37.78 11.94 12.95
N LEU A 800 -36.57 11.40 13.17
CA LEU A 800 -36.29 10.10 13.79
C LEU A 800 -35.46 10.31 15.06
N ALA A 801 -35.44 9.31 15.95
CA ALA A 801 -34.59 9.36 17.12
C ALA A 801 -33.10 9.36 16.74
N ARG A 802 -32.28 9.99 17.59
CA ARG A 802 -30.82 9.88 17.54
C ARG A 802 -30.39 8.42 17.65
N PHE A 803 -29.29 8.07 17.02
CA PHE A 803 -28.78 6.70 16.95
C PHE A 803 -27.49 6.48 17.74
N TYR A 804 -26.52 7.40 17.61
CA TYR A 804 -25.19 7.23 18.22
C TYR A 804 -25.11 7.84 19.62
N ASP A 805 -25.53 9.09 19.78
CA ASP A 805 -25.34 9.94 20.97
C ASP A 805 -23.87 9.96 21.49
N ALA A 806 -22.92 9.83 20.56
CA ALA A 806 -21.50 9.71 20.86
C ALA A 806 -20.88 11.08 21.19
N LYS A 807 -20.12 11.15 22.30
CA LYS A 807 -19.40 12.35 22.75
C LYS A 807 -17.89 12.15 22.73
N THR A 808 -17.47 10.91 22.88
CA THR A 808 -16.07 10.47 22.93
C THR A 808 -15.86 9.31 21.96
N PRO A 809 -14.62 9.04 21.52
CA PRO A 809 -14.33 7.86 20.72
C PRO A 809 -14.81 6.55 21.36
N GLN A 810 -14.75 6.43 22.69
CA GLN A 810 -15.19 5.25 23.45
C GLN A 810 -16.68 4.93 23.23
N ASP A 811 -17.52 5.94 23.02
CA ASP A 811 -18.95 5.74 22.74
C ASP A 811 -19.18 5.02 21.39
N LEU A 812 -18.18 5.04 20.49
CA LEU A 812 -18.24 4.33 19.21
C LEU A 812 -17.85 2.85 19.32
N LEU A 813 -17.43 2.36 20.50
CA LEU A 813 -17.06 0.95 20.70
C LEU A 813 -18.26 0.01 20.48
N GLY A 814 -18.11 -0.89 19.50
CA GLY A 814 -19.12 -1.85 19.08
C GLY A 814 -20.00 -1.35 17.93
N HIS A 815 -19.87 -0.09 17.50
CA HIS A 815 -20.55 0.41 16.32
C HIS A 815 -19.89 -0.09 15.03
N LEU A 816 -20.73 -0.26 14.01
CA LEU A 816 -20.35 -0.78 12.71
C LEU A 816 -19.87 0.33 11.77
N VAL A 817 -18.85 -0.02 10.99
CA VAL A 817 -18.29 0.81 9.93
C VAL A 817 -18.19 0.02 8.62
N VAL A 818 -18.18 0.73 7.51
CA VAL A 818 -17.80 0.21 6.21
C VAL A 818 -16.35 0.59 5.97
N THR A 819 -15.54 -0.43 5.69
CA THR A 819 -14.16 -0.26 5.23
C THR A 819 -14.14 -0.36 3.70
N LEU A 820 -13.49 0.58 3.04
CA LEU A 820 -13.51 0.69 1.57
C LEU A 820 -12.14 1.08 1.04
N ALA A 821 -11.61 0.24 0.15
CA ALA A 821 -10.32 0.47 -0.49
C ALA A 821 -10.45 1.34 -1.73
N PRO A 822 -9.43 2.15 -2.07
CA PRO A 822 -9.34 2.81 -3.36
C PRO A 822 -9.47 1.83 -4.53
N HIS A 823 -9.96 2.25 -5.69
CA HIS A 823 -10.15 1.44 -6.89
C HIS A 823 -11.09 0.22 -6.73
N THR A 824 -11.77 0.09 -5.60
CA THR A 824 -12.78 -0.96 -5.35
C THR A 824 -14.19 -0.38 -5.35
N SER A 825 -15.19 -1.26 -5.46
CA SER A 825 -16.61 -0.94 -5.43
C SER A 825 -17.41 -1.75 -4.40
N GLY A 826 -16.73 -2.56 -3.57
CA GLY A 826 -17.35 -3.35 -2.52
C GLY A 826 -16.85 -2.89 -1.15
N GLY A 827 -17.77 -2.44 -0.29
CA GLY A 827 -17.46 -2.19 1.11
C GLY A 827 -17.42 -3.50 1.90
N VAL A 828 -16.53 -3.58 2.88
CA VAL A 828 -16.47 -4.70 3.83
C VAL A 828 -16.83 -4.20 5.21
N LEU A 829 -17.79 -4.87 5.85
CA LEU A 829 -18.26 -4.53 7.19
C LEU A 829 -17.14 -4.77 8.21
N ALA A 830 -16.94 -3.80 9.11
CA ALA A 830 -16.10 -3.95 10.29
C ALA A 830 -16.77 -3.35 11.53
N ARG A 831 -16.23 -3.67 12.71
CA ARG A 831 -16.69 -3.18 14.01
C ARG A 831 -15.53 -2.55 14.77
N ILE A 832 -15.76 -1.38 15.35
CA ILE A 832 -14.76 -0.67 16.15
C ILE A 832 -14.66 -1.34 17.51
N VAL A 833 -13.46 -1.80 17.89
CA VAL A 833 -13.23 -2.43 19.21
C VAL A 833 -12.15 -1.72 20.03
N GLY A 834 -11.45 -0.74 19.47
CA GLY A 834 -10.44 0.02 20.19
C GLY A 834 -9.85 1.17 19.38
N PHE A 835 -9.00 1.93 20.04
CA PHE A 835 -8.26 3.04 19.46
C PHE A 835 -6.78 2.97 19.83
N THR A 836 -5.91 3.31 18.88
CA THR A 836 -4.46 3.38 19.08
C THR A 836 -3.94 4.78 18.78
N ASP A 837 -2.78 5.12 19.34
CA ASP A 837 -2.13 6.40 19.08
C ASP A 837 -1.31 6.41 17.78
N ALA A 838 -1.16 5.25 17.12
CA ALA A 838 -0.53 5.18 15.80
C ALA A 838 -1.44 5.77 14.73
N ASN A 839 -0.84 6.43 13.72
CA ASN A 839 -1.55 6.97 12.57
C ASN A 839 -1.86 5.89 11.51
N ALA A 840 -2.47 4.79 11.95
CA ALA A 840 -2.82 3.63 11.13
C ALA A 840 -4.09 2.95 11.65
N CYS A 841 -4.71 2.12 10.80
CA CYS A 841 -5.80 1.23 11.16
C CYS A 841 -5.26 -0.19 11.31
N PHE A 842 -5.35 -0.75 12.51
CA PHE A 842 -5.01 -2.14 12.75
C PHE A 842 -6.24 -3.02 12.54
N ALA A 843 -6.10 -4.02 11.67
CA ALA A 843 -7.19 -4.91 11.29
C ALA A 843 -6.70 -6.35 11.13
N HIS A 844 -7.60 -7.32 11.31
CA HIS A 844 -7.30 -8.70 11.01
C HIS A 844 -6.85 -8.86 9.53
N PRO A 845 -5.81 -9.66 9.21
CA PRO A 845 -5.31 -9.82 7.84
C PRO A 845 -6.40 -10.17 6.83
N TYR A 846 -7.40 -10.97 7.23
CA TYR A 846 -8.55 -11.29 6.40
C TYR A 846 -9.37 -10.08 5.98
N LEU A 847 -9.57 -9.11 6.88
CA LEU A 847 -10.33 -7.91 6.59
C LEU A 847 -9.59 -6.99 5.61
N ILE A 848 -8.26 -6.95 5.69
CA ILE A 848 -7.42 -6.22 4.74
C ILE A 848 -7.46 -6.91 3.36
N ALA A 849 -7.23 -8.23 3.32
CA ALA A 849 -7.25 -9.02 2.09
C ALA A 849 -8.63 -9.08 1.42
N ALA A 850 -9.73 -9.06 2.20
CA ALA A 850 -11.10 -8.96 1.68
C ALA A 850 -11.37 -7.68 0.89
N ARG A 851 -10.54 -6.65 1.04
CA ARG A 851 -10.60 -5.41 0.26
C ARG A 851 -9.62 -5.40 -0.91
N ARG A 852 -8.98 -6.54 -1.23
CA ARG A 852 -7.93 -6.66 -2.26
C ARG A 852 -6.77 -5.71 -1.97
N ARG A 853 -6.31 -5.74 -0.71
CA ARG A 853 -5.24 -4.92 -0.16
C ARG A 853 -4.28 -5.77 0.66
N ASN A 854 -3.08 -5.25 0.82
CA ASN A 854 -2.08 -5.78 1.75
C ASN A 854 -1.53 -4.63 2.60
N CYS A 855 -0.46 -4.90 3.36
CA CYS A 855 0.19 -3.94 4.24
C CYS A 855 1.52 -3.48 3.64
N ASP A 856 1.56 -3.27 2.33
CA ASP A 856 2.73 -2.74 1.64
C ASP A 856 2.79 -1.20 1.68
N GLY A 857 1.92 -0.52 2.42
CA GLY A 857 1.75 0.96 2.39
C GLY A 857 0.43 1.41 1.78
N ASP A 858 -0.47 0.48 1.50
CA ASP A 858 -1.86 0.74 1.10
C ASP A 858 -2.69 1.41 2.19
N GLU A 859 -3.68 2.20 1.74
CA GLU A 859 -4.59 2.98 2.59
C GLU A 859 -6.04 2.57 2.32
N ASP A 860 -6.86 2.54 3.37
CA ASP A 860 -8.30 2.32 3.28
C ASP A 860 -9.10 3.45 3.95
N SER A 861 -10.31 3.68 3.43
CA SER A 861 -11.28 4.58 4.04
C SER A 861 -12.15 3.82 5.05
N VAL A 862 -12.48 4.49 6.15
CA VAL A 862 -13.50 4.06 7.12
C VAL A 862 -14.68 5.04 7.10
N ILE A 863 -15.90 4.49 7.07
CA ILE A 863 -17.17 5.22 6.98
C ILE A 863 -18.11 4.64 8.05
N LEU A 864 -18.80 5.46 8.84
CA LEU A 864 -19.83 4.94 9.75
C LEU A 864 -20.93 4.25 8.93
N LEU A 865 -21.40 3.07 9.38
CA LEU A 865 -22.37 2.29 8.59
C LEU A 865 -23.61 3.13 8.28
N LEU A 866 -24.23 3.76 9.28
CA LEU A 866 -25.46 4.54 9.06
C LEU A 866 -25.24 5.77 8.16
N ASP A 867 -24.08 6.43 8.25
CA ASP A 867 -23.70 7.51 7.31
C ASP A 867 -23.70 7.00 5.87
N SER A 868 -23.06 5.85 5.63
CA SER A 868 -23.02 5.24 4.30
C SER A 868 -24.42 4.91 3.76
N LEU A 869 -25.33 4.39 4.59
CA LEU A 869 -26.65 3.96 4.13
C LEU A 869 -27.60 5.13 3.85
N ILE A 870 -27.50 6.21 4.64
CA ILE A 870 -28.37 7.39 4.48
C ILE A 870 -27.83 8.33 3.39
N ASN A 871 -26.52 8.58 3.37
CA ASN A 871 -25.96 9.69 2.58
C ASN A 871 -25.39 9.27 1.22
N PHE A 872 -25.05 8.00 1.01
CA PHE A 872 -24.61 7.50 -0.30
C PHE A 872 -25.73 7.61 -1.35
N SER A 873 -25.44 8.00 -2.57
CA SER A 873 -26.37 7.74 -3.69
C SER A 873 -25.65 7.53 -5.01
N ARG A 874 -26.14 6.57 -5.80
CA ARG A 874 -25.69 6.35 -7.19
C ARG A 874 -25.95 7.58 -8.06
N SER A 875 -26.94 8.40 -7.69
CA SER A 875 -27.24 9.67 -8.38
C SER A 875 -26.17 10.75 -8.22
N PHE A 876 -25.23 10.59 -7.26
CA PHE A 876 -24.11 11.49 -7.05
C PHE A 876 -22.83 11.04 -7.76
N LEU A 877 -22.76 9.76 -8.17
CA LEU A 877 -21.56 9.20 -8.79
C LEU A 877 -21.23 9.90 -10.12
N PRO A 878 -19.94 10.19 -10.39
CA PRO A 878 -19.52 10.80 -11.64
C PRO A 878 -19.92 9.97 -12.87
N ASP A 879 -20.33 10.63 -13.96
CA ASP A 879 -20.73 9.96 -15.22
C ASP A 879 -19.53 9.52 -16.09
N LYS A 880 -18.31 9.92 -15.72
CA LYS A 880 -17.09 9.59 -16.46
C LYS A 880 -16.59 8.19 -16.09
N ARG A 881 -15.89 7.53 -17.03
CA ARG A 881 -15.14 6.27 -16.78
C ARG A 881 -14.22 6.44 -15.55
N GLY A 882 -14.26 5.49 -14.64
CA GLY A 882 -13.57 5.57 -13.35
C GLY A 882 -14.42 6.20 -12.24
N GLY A 883 -15.66 6.60 -12.53
CA GLY A 883 -16.56 7.28 -11.60
C GLY A 883 -17.14 6.36 -10.53
N LEU A 884 -17.26 5.06 -10.84
CA LEU A 884 -17.72 4.04 -9.90
C LEU A 884 -16.63 3.54 -8.94
N MET A 885 -15.36 3.90 -9.18
CA MET A 885 -14.27 3.59 -8.26
C MET A 885 -14.47 4.29 -6.93
N ASP A 886 -14.04 3.62 -5.85
CA ASP A 886 -14.13 4.10 -4.49
C ASP A 886 -15.58 4.28 -4.01
N ALA A 887 -16.58 3.57 -4.54
CA ALA A 887 -17.98 3.70 -4.10
C ALA A 887 -18.47 2.39 -3.46
N PRO A 888 -19.17 2.40 -2.32
CA PRO A 888 -19.70 1.18 -1.70
C PRO A 888 -20.95 0.69 -2.46
N LEU A 889 -20.78 0.11 -3.65
CA LEU A 889 -21.89 -0.38 -4.49
C LEU A 889 -22.55 -1.64 -3.95
N VAL A 890 -21.83 -2.39 -3.11
CA VAL A 890 -22.29 -3.56 -2.37
C VAL A 890 -21.62 -3.57 -1.00
N LEU A 891 -22.23 -4.23 -0.01
CA LEU A 891 -21.67 -4.42 1.32
C LEU A 891 -21.53 -5.92 1.64
N THR A 892 -20.30 -6.37 1.87
CA THR A 892 -19.99 -7.70 2.40
C THR A 892 -20.15 -7.69 3.91
N THR A 893 -21.09 -8.48 4.43
CA THR A 893 -21.41 -8.54 5.87
C THR A 893 -20.54 -9.55 6.63
N ARG A 894 -20.05 -10.59 5.94
CA ARG A 894 -19.25 -11.66 6.53
C ARG A 894 -18.05 -11.98 5.64
N ILE A 895 -16.88 -12.11 6.26
CA ILE A 895 -15.67 -12.53 5.55
C ILE A 895 -15.59 -14.06 5.48
N ASP A 896 -15.38 -14.59 4.27
CA ASP A 896 -15.03 -15.98 4.02
C ASP A 896 -13.56 -16.06 3.57
N PRO A 897 -12.65 -16.72 4.33
CA PRO A 897 -11.25 -16.88 3.97
C PRO A 897 -11.02 -17.55 2.61
N ASN A 898 -11.99 -18.32 2.09
CA ASN A 898 -11.90 -18.87 0.73
C ASN A 898 -12.01 -17.82 -0.37
N GLU A 899 -12.64 -16.69 -0.07
CA GLU A 899 -13.04 -15.68 -1.05
C GLU A 899 -12.18 -14.40 -1.02
N ILE A 900 -11.21 -14.31 -0.10
CA ILE A 900 -10.29 -13.17 0.02
C ILE A 900 -9.06 -13.36 -0.88
N ASP A 901 -8.21 -12.33 -0.94
CA ASP A 901 -6.94 -12.42 -1.65
C ASP A 901 -6.05 -13.57 -1.10
N LYS A 902 -5.40 -14.28 -2.02
CA LYS A 902 -4.56 -15.46 -1.74
C LYS A 902 -3.31 -15.11 -0.93
N GLU A 903 -2.87 -13.84 -0.95
CA GLU A 903 -1.74 -13.38 -0.15
C GLU A 903 -1.95 -13.69 1.35
N ALA A 904 -3.17 -13.51 1.85
CA ALA A 904 -3.50 -13.85 3.24
C ALA A 904 -3.44 -15.36 3.53
N HIS A 905 -3.50 -16.23 2.52
CA HIS A 905 -3.39 -17.68 2.70
C HIS A 905 -1.96 -18.11 3.06
N ASN A 906 -0.97 -17.31 2.68
CA ASN A 906 0.44 -17.54 2.95
C ASN A 906 0.89 -17.04 4.34
N LEU A 907 -0.01 -16.40 5.09
CA LEU A 907 0.27 -15.97 6.47
C LEU A 907 0.58 -17.19 7.34
N ASP A 908 1.79 -17.22 7.93
CA ASP A 908 2.23 -18.26 8.84
C ASP A 908 1.66 -18.07 10.26
N LEU A 909 1.24 -19.19 10.88
CA LEU A 909 0.50 -19.23 12.14
C LEU A 909 1.23 -20.02 13.24
N SER A 910 2.52 -20.31 13.03
CA SER A 910 3.31 -21.11 13.97
C SER A 910 3.79 -20.26 15.14
N SER A 911 3.80 -20.83 16.35
CA SER A 911 4.35 -20.18 17.56
C SER A 911 5.88 -20.21 17.60
N ALA A 912 6.50 -21.13 16.86
CA ALA A 912 7.94 -21.20 16.62
C ALA A 912 8.17 -21.78 15.22
N TYR A 913 9.29 -21.44 14.59
CA TYR A 913 9.67 -22.05 13.32
C TYR A 913 10.49 -23.32 13.53
N PRO A 914 10.36 -24.33 12.64
CA PRO A 914 11.12 -25.57 12.75
C PRO A 914 12.59 -25.36 12.39
N LEU A 915 13.48 -26.22 12.91
CA LEU A 915 14.92 -26.20 12.61
C LEU A 915 15.19 -26.29 11.10
N SER A 916 14.39 -27.08 10.40
CA SER A 916 14.47 -27.28 8.95
C SER A 916 14.32 -25.98 8.14
N LEU A 917 13.64 -24.95 8.68
CA LEU A 917 13.56 -23.65 8.02
C LEU A 917 14.94 -23.00 7.94
N PHE A 918 15.66 -22.99 9.06
CA PHE A 918 16.97 -22.36 9.15
C PHE A 918 18.00 -23.12 8.31
N GLU A 919 18.00 -24.46 8.36
CA GLU A 919 18.87 -25.30 7.53
C GLU A 919 18.58 -25.14 6.03
N ALA A 920 17.30 -25.05 5.65
CA ALA A 920 16.90 -24.81 4.26
C ALA A 920 17.29 -23.40 3.78
N ALA A 921 17.26 -22.41 4.66
CA ALA A 921 17.68 -21.05 4.35
C ALA A 921 19.19 -20.94 4.09
N GLU A 922 20.03 -21.70 4.81
CA GLU A 922 21.48 -21.72 4.59
C GLU A 922 21.88 -22.20 3.19
N ARG A 923 21.06 -23.07 2.60
CA ARG A 923 21.28 -23.65 1.27
C ARG A 923 20.43 -22.99 0.17
N PHE A 924 19.87 -21.81 0.46
CA PHE A 924 19.03 -21.05 -0.48
C PHE A 924 17.86 -21.86 -1.08
N ALA A 925 17.26 -22.74 -0.28
CA ALA A 925 16.18 -23.62 -0.73
C ALA A 925 14.93 -22.83 -1.14
N HIS A 926 14.11 -23.43 -2.01
CA HIS A 926 12.83 -22.85 -2.37
C HIS A 926 11.86 -22.95 -1.17
N PRO A 927 11.08 -21.91 -0.81
CA PRO A 927 10.22 -21.92 0.39
C PRO A 927 9.20 -23.08 0.41
N LYS A 928 8.72 -23.52 -0.76
CA LYS A 928 7.84 -24.68 -0.92
C LYS A 928 8.40 -26.00 -0.38
N GLU A 929 9.71 -26.13 -0.21
CA GLU A 929 10.31 -27.34 0.40
C GLU A 929 10.00 -27.43 1.89
N VAL A 930 9.92 -26.29 2.58
CA VAL A 930 9.64 -26.20 4.02
C VAL A 930 8.17 -25.94 4.31
N GLU A 931 7.44 -25.34 3.34
CA GLU A 931 6.01 -25.04 3.44
C GLU A 931 5.19 -26.16 4.10
N PRO A 932 5.35 -27.47 3.79
CA PRO A 932 4.58 -28.53 4.44
C PRO A 932 4.67 -28.56 5.97
N GLN A 933 5.79 -28.13 6.55
CA GLN A 933 6.07 -28.14 8.00
C GLN A 933 5.60 -26.88 8.73
N ILE A 934 5.25 -25.82 7.99
CA ILE A 934 4.82 -24.54 8.57
C ILE A 934 3.29 -24.46 8.49
N ASP A 935 2.65 -24.17 9.62
CA ASP A 935 1.21 -23.94 9.63
C ASP A 935 0.89 -22.58 8.99
N THR A 936 0.00 -22.57 8.00
CA THR A 936 -0.42 -21.38 7.25
C THR A 936 -1.93 -21.29 7.21
N VAL A 937 -2.45 -20.07 7.04
CA VAL A 937 -3.89 -19.82 6.87
C VAL A 937 -4.49 -20.77 5.83
N GLY A 938 -3.86 -20.90 4.66
CA GLY A 938 -4.36 -21.72 3.55
C GLY A 938 -4.64 -23.17 3.94
N LYS A 939 -3.88 -23.75 4.88
CA LYS A 939 -4.06 -25.12 5.37
C LYS A 939 -5.23 -25.26 6.35
N ARG A 940 -5.64 -24.16 7.00
CA ARG A 940 -6.75 -24.15 7.97
C ARG A 940 -8.10 -23.88 7.32
N ILE A 941 -8.13 -23.34 6.11
CA ILE A 941 -9.37 -23.04 5.38
C ILE A 941 -10.23 -24.30 5.23
N GLY A 942 -11.53 -24.17 5.55
CA GLY A 942 -12.48 -25.28 5.56
C GLY A 942 -12.53 -26.08 6.88
N SER A 943 -11.65 -25.80 7.83
CA SER A 943 -11.69 -26.35 9.19
C SER A 943 -12.34 -25.38 10.19
N VAL A 944 -12.59 -25.85 11.42
CA VAL A 944 -13.09 -25.01 12.53
C VAL A 944 -12.10 -23.90 12.89
N LEU A 945 -10.79 -24.15 12.74
CA LEU A 945 -9.69 -23.23 13.07
C LEU A 945 -9.45 -22.14 12.01
N GLN A 946 -10.30 -22.03 10.99
CA GLN A 946 -10.09 -21.05 9.93
C GLN A 946 -10.21 -19.58 10.39
N TYR A 947 -10.80 -19.33 11.57
CA TYR A 947 -11.01 -17.98 12.15
C TYR A 947 -10.42 -17.80 13.55
N GLU A 948 -9.74 -18.82 14.11
CA GLU A 948 -9.29 -18.82 15.50
C GLU A 948 -8.02 -19.67 15.70
N GLY A 949 -7.37 -19.48 16.85
CA GLY A 949 -6.14 -20.19 17.20
C GLY A 949 -4.91 -19.72 16.42
N PHE A 950 -4.89 -18.46 16.00
CA PHE A 950 -3.73 -17.85 15.34
C PHE A 950 -2.59 -17.77 16.35
N ALA A 951 -1.35 -17.96 15.89
CA ALA A 951 -0.17 -17.70 16.70
C ALA A 951 0.84 -16.85 15.91
N TYR A 952 1.93 -16.51 16.59
CA TYR A 952 3.02 -15.70 16.09
C TYR A 952 4.29 -16.10 16.86
N THR A 953 5.47 -15.86 16.27
CA THR A 953 6.74 -16.30 16.85
C THR A 953 7.35 -15.29 17.83
N HIS A 954 7.06 -14.00 17.67
CA HIS A 954 7.64 -12.94 18.49
C HIS A 954 6.57 -12.11 19.19
N GLY A 955 6.64 -12.07 20.53
CA GLY A 955 5.86 -11.14 21.33
C GLY A 955 6.35 -9.70 21.18
N THR A 956 5.45 -8.74 21.38
CA THR A 956 5.77 -7.31 21.45
C THR A 956 5.10 -6.71 22.68
N ARG A 957 5.78 -5.76 23.35
CA ARG A 957 5.18 -5.06 24.50
C ARG A 957 4.11 -4.04 24.10
N GLY A 958 4.14 -3.57 22.85
CA GLY A 958 3.20 -2.59 22.35
C GLY A 958 3.30 -2.39 20.84
N VAL A 959 2.18 -2.46 20.13
CA VAL A 959 2.14 -2.27 18.66
C VAL A 959 2.34 -0.82 18.20
N ALA A 960 2.39 0.14 19.13
CA ALA A 960 2.59 1.56 18.85
C ALA A 960 3.82 2.16 19.58
N GLN A 961 4.82 1.34 19.93
CA GLN A 961 5.99 1.80 20.73
C GLN A 961 7.06 2.61 19.97
N GLY A 962 6.97 2.69 18.65
CA GLY A 962 7.86 3.52 17.83
C GLY A 962 7.43 4.99 17.76
N PRO A 963 8.08 5.80 16.90
CA PRO A 963 7.57 7.11 16.51
C PRO A 963 6.14 7.00 15.97
N LEU A 964 5.24 7.87 16.44
CA LEU A 964 3.83 7.87 16.04
C LEU A 964 3.56 8.63 14.74
N ALA A 965 4.46 9.55 14.39
CA ALA A 965 4.42 10.33 13.18
C ALA A 965 5.82 10.43 12.58
N SER A 966 5.91 10.31 11.25
CA SER A 966 7.16 10.42 10.52
C SER A 966 7.62 11.88 10.49
N ALA A 967 8.91 12.11 10.77
CA ALA A 967 9.54 13.42 10.63
C ALA A 967 9.43 14.00 9.19
N TYR A 968 9.14 13.16 8.19
CA TYR A 968 8.84 13.61 6.83
C TYR A 968 7.59 14.49 6.72
N GLY A 969 6.64 14.36 7.65
CA GLY A 969 5.42 15.20 7.69
C GLY A 969 5.70 16.68 7.92
N GLU A 970 6.87 17.01 8.48
CA GLU A 970 7.20 18.34 9.02
C GLU A 970 8.32 19.03 8.21
N GLY A 971 8.36 20.37 8.26
CA GLY A 971 9.43 21.17 7.66
C GLY A 971 9.31 21.43 6.15
N SER A 972 10.18 22.32 5.66
CA SER A 972 10.26 22.67 4.23
C SER A 972 10.95 21.58 3.41
N MET A 973 10.82 21.61 2.08
CA MET A 973 11.47 20.62 1.21
C MET A 973 13.00 20.63 1.32
N ALA A 974 13.60 21.80 1.52
CA ALA A 974 15.04 21.94 1.71
C ALA A 974 15.49 21.30 3.02
N GLU A 975 14.78 21.57 4.12
CA GLU A 975 15.05 20.93 5.43
C GLU A 975 14.94 19.40 5.34
N LYS A 976 13.95 18.87 4.61
CA LYS A 976 13.79 17.42 4.42
C LYS A 976 14.98 16.79 3.70
N ILE A 977 15.55 17.50 2.72
CA ILE A 977 16.74 17.05 1.99
C ILE A 977 17.96 17.08 2.91
N ASP A 978 18.13 18.17 3.66
CA ASP A 978 19.26 18.33 4.57
C ASP A 978 19.26 17.23 5.64
N LYS A 979 18.10 16.97 6.26
CA LYS A 979 17.92 15.85 7.21
C LYS A 979 18.17 14.48 6.56
N GLN A 980 17.68 14.26 5.33
CA GLN A 980 17.93 13.02 4.61
C GLN A 980 19.44 12.78 4.38
N LEU A 981 20.18 13.82 4.01
CA LEU A 981 21.62 13.73 3.72
C LEU A 981 22.45 13.63 5.00
N GLU A 982 22.07 14.34 6.05
CA GLU A 982 22.66 14.20 7.38
C GLU A 982 22.52 12.78 7.91
N LEU A 983 21.34 12.17 7.76
CA LEU A 983 21.13 10.78 8.11
C LEU A 983 21.97 9.83 7.24
N ALA A 984 22.06 10.08 5.93
CA ALA A 984 22.89 9.28 5.03
C ALA A 984 24.39 9.32 5.40
N LEU A 985 24.89 10.47 5.89
CA LEU A 985 26.26 10.62 6.37
C LEU A 985 26.54 9.84 7.66
N ARG A 986 25.53 9.65 8.52
CA ARG A 986 25.67 8.93 9.79
C ARG A 986 25.56 7.42 9.63
N ILE A 987 24.86 6.91 8.62
CA ILE A 987 24.65 5.46 8.44
C ILE A 987 25.82 4.84 7.67
N ARG A 988 26.54 3.89 8.29
CA ARG A 988 27.67 3.18 7.67
C ARG A 988 27.28 2.42 6.38
N ALA A 989 26.05 1.92 6.31
CA ALA A 989 25.54 1.16 5.17
C ALA A 989 25.01 2.04 4.02
N VAL A 990 25.17 3.37 4.10
CA VAL A 990 24.73 4.32 3.09
C VAL A 990 25.92 5.01 2.45
N ASP A 991 25.99 4.97 1.11
CA ASP A 991 26.86 5.87 0.34
C ASP A 991 26.09 7.17 0.05
N PRO A 992 26.47 8.30 0.68
CA PRO A 992 25.78 9.55 0.46
C PRO A 992 26.02 10.13 -0.95
N ASN A 993 27.15 9.82 -1.60
CA ASN A 993 27.45 10.30 -2.95
C ASN A 993 26.50 9.67 -3.97
N ASP A 994 26.28 8.35 -3.88
CA ASP A 994 25.32 7.64 -4.72
C ASP A 994 23.88 8.13 -4.49
N VAL A 995 23.49 8.34 -3.23
CA VAL A 995 22.17 8.90 -2.89
C VAL A 995 21.94 10.26 -3.55
N VAL A 996 22.93 11.17 -3.45
CA VAL A 996 22.86 12.49 -4.09
C VAL A 996 22.77 12.36 -5.61
N ALA A 997 23.62 11.54 -6.22
CA ALA A 997 23.61 11.32 -7.66
C ALA A 997 22.23 10.83 -8.14
N ARG A 998 21.63 9.86 -7.45
CA ARG A 998 20.31 9.32 -7.80
C ARG A 998 19.18 10.33 -7.60
N ILE A 999 19.20 11.12 -6.51
CA ILE A 999 18.21 12.19 -6.30
C ILE A 999 18.25 13.20 -7.45
N VAL A 1000 19.45 13.64 -7.83
CA VAL A 1000 19.62 14.60 -8.92
C VAL A 1000 19.13 14.01 -10.24
N VAL A 1001 19.55 12.79 -10.58
CA VAL A 1001 19.21 12.13 -11.86
C VAL A 1001 17.73 11.77 -11.98
N HIS A 1002 17.11 11.25 -10.92
CA HIS A 1002 15.77 10.68 -10.98
C HIS A 1002 14.66 11.61 -10.45
N HIS A 1003 15.00 12.66 -9.71
CA HIS A 1003 14.00 13.61 -9.19
C HIS A 1003 14.24 15.05 -9.65
N PHE A 1004 15.42 15.64 -9.42
CA PHE A 1004 15.61 17.07 -9.69
C PHE A 1004 15.76 17.40 -11.18
N LEU A 1005 16.65 16.73 -11.92
CA LEU A 1005 16.82 17.00 -13.34
C LEU A 1005 15.54 16.76 -14.16
N PRO A 1006 14.79 15.66 -13.94
CA PRO A 1006 13.51 15.47 -14.64
C PRO A 1006 12.49 16.57 -14.34
N ASP A 1007 12.40 17.04 -13.09
CA ASP A 1007 11.48 18.12 -12.70
C ASP A 1007 11.90 19.47 -13.30
N LEU A 1008 13.19 19.83 -13.23
CA LEU A 1008 13.72 21.06 -13.83
C LEU A 1008 13.50 21.09 -15.34
N ILE A 1009 13.89 20.03 -16.05
CA ILE A 1009 13.71 19.92 -17.51
C ILE A 1009 12.22 19.90 -17.88
N GLY A 1010 11.41 19.17 -17.10
CA GLY A 1010 9.96 19.08 -17.29
C GLY A 1010 9.28 20.43 -17.14
N ASN A 1011 9.57 21.16 -16.06
CA ASN A 1011 9.02 22.49 -15.81
C ASN A 1011 9.53 23.53 -16.81
N LEU A 1012 10.78 23.45 -17.24
CA LEU A 1012 11.33 24.31 -18.29
C LEU A 1012 10.59 24.12 -19.62
N LYS A 1013 10.39 22.86 -20.04
CA LYS A 1013 9.60 22.52 -21.24
C LYS A 1013 8.13 22.92 -21.11
N ALA A 1014 7.54 22.71 -19.94
CA ALA A 1014 6.17 23.11 -19.67
C ALA A 1014 6.02 24.63 -19.73
N PHE A 1015 6.97 25.39 -19.19
CA PHE A 1015 6.97 26.85 -19.21
C PHE A 1015 7.05 27.41 -20.64
N SER A 1016 7.88 26.85 -21.51
CA SER A 1016 8.01 27.32 -22.90
C SER A 1016 6.80 26.97 -23.79
N SER A 1017 6.03 25.93 -23.41
CA SER A 1017 4.83 25.47 -24.13
C SER A 1017 3.50 25.83 -23.45
N GLN A 1018 3.55 26.66 -22.41
CA GLN A 1018 2.40 26.88 -21.53
C GLN A 1018 1.26 27.66 -22.16
N GLN A 1019 0.09 27.55 -21.52
CA GLN A 1019 -1.10 28.35 -21.81
C GLN A 1019 -1.20 29.53 -20.84
N VAL A 1020 -1.98 30.55 -21.20
CA VAL A 1020 -2.39 31.61 -20.26
C VAL A 1020 -3.82 31.37 -19.79
N ARG A 1021 -4.10 31.60 -18.51
CA ARG A 1021 -5.43 31.40 -17.92
C ARG A 1021 -5.96 32.72 -17.38
N CYS A 1022 -7.25 32.98 -17.57
CA CYS A 1022 -7.93 34.08 -16.91
C CYS A 1022 -8.13 33.79 -15.42
N THR A 1023 -7.70 34.72 -14.57
CA THR A 1023 -7.87 34.65 -13.11
C THR A 1023 -9.33 34.72 -12.66
N LYS A 1024 -10.21 35.35 -13.46
CA LYS A 1024 -11.62 35.55 -13.13
C LYS A 1024 -12.52 34.40 -13.61
N CYS A 1025 -12.55 34.12 -14.92
CA CYS A 1025 -13.43 33.08 -15.48
C CYS A 1025 -12.75 31.72 -15.69
N GLY A 1026 -11.42 31.65 -15.58
CA GLY A 1026 -10.67 30.41 -15.78
C GLY A 1026 -10.44 29.99 -17.23
N THR A 1027 -10.94 30.74 -18.22
CA THR A 1027 -10.70 30.46 -19.65
C THR A 1027 -9.21 30.39 -19.94
N LYS A 1028 -8.78 29.34 -20.66
CA LYS A 1028 -7.39 29.12 -21.05
C LYS A 1028 -7.20 29.50 -22.53
N TYR A 1029 -6.13 30.20 -22.83
CA TYR A 1029 -5.72 30.54 -24.19
C TYR A 1029 -4.35 29.95 -24.46
N ARG A 1030 -4.17 29.36 -25.64
CA ARG A 1030 -2.87 28.84 -26.10
C ARG A 1030 -1.80 29.92 -26.21
N ARG A 1031 -2.21 31.16 -26.49
CA ARG A 1031 -1.33 32.34 -26.61
C ARG A 1031 -1.98 33.52 -25.91
N ILE A 1032 -1.18 34.50 -25.48
CA ILE A 1032 -1.72 35.73 -24.92
C ILE A 1032 -2.49 36.49 -26.01
N PRO A 1033 -3.78 36.83 -25.79
CA PRO A 1033 -4.51 37.72 -26.69
C PRO A 1033 -3.78 39.07 -26.78
N LEU A 1034 -3.74 39.67 -27.97
CA LEU A 1034 -3.03 40.95 -28.20
C LEU A 1034 -3.53 42.09 -27.29
N ARG A 1035 -4.76 42.02 -26.78
CA ARG A 1035 -5.32 42.98 -25.81
C ARG A 1035 -4.83 42.76 -24.37
N ALA A 1036 -4.00 41.74 -24.12
CA ALA A 1036 -3.50 41.31 -22.80
C ALA A 1036 -4.58 41.06 -21.73
N ARG A 1037 -5.84 40.92 -22.15
CA ARG A 1037 -7.00 40.67 -21.29
C ARG A 1037 -7.81 39.49 -21.82
N CYS A 1038 -8.55 38.84 -20.92
CA CYS A 1038 -9.47 37.79 -21.29
C CYS A 1038 -10.55 38.32 -22.25
N VAL A 1039 -10.73 37.63 -23.37
CA VAL A 1039 -11.71 37.98 -24.41
C VAL A 1039 -13.15 37.80 -23.91
N GLU A 1040 -13.37 36.85 -23.00
CA GLU A 1040 -14.70 36.51 -22.48
C GLU A 1040 -15.18 37.47 -21.37
N CYS A 1041 -14.28 37.87 -20.45
CA CYS A 1041 -14.69 38.60 -19.23
C CYS A 1041 -13.86 39.84 -18.90
N GLY A 1042 -12.88 40.20 -19.74
CA GLY A 1042 -12.00 41.36 -19.53
C GLY A 1042 -11.02 41.24 -18.36
N GLY A 1043 -10.98 40.10 -17.67
CA GLY A 1043 -10.10 39.85 -16.52
C GLY A 1043 -8.63 39.63 -16.90
N ASN A 1044 -7.76 39.72 -15.89
CA ASN A 1044 -6.32 39.53 -16.05
C ASN A 1044 -5.98 38.09 -16.42
N LEU A 1045 -4.98 37.95 -17.29
CA LEU A 1045 -4.42 36.67 -17.70
C LEU A 1045 -3.14 36.42 -16.91
N THR A 1046 -2.97 35.20 -16.44
CA THR A 1046 -1.76 34.75 -15.76
C THR A 1046 -1.20 33.50 -16.44
N LEU A 1047 0.10 33.32 -16.31
CA LEU A 1047 0.80 32.12 -16.76
C LEU A 1047 0.32 30.91 -15.95
N THR A 1048 0.36 29.73 -16.56
CA THR A 1048 -0.03 28.47 -15.89
C THR A 1048 1.15 27.83 -15.16
N VAL A 1049 2.38 28.13 -15.59
CA VAL A 1049 3.63 27.74 -14.95
C VAL A 1049 4.42 29.02 -14.68
N HIS A 1050 4.83 29.20 -13.42
CA HIS A 1050 5.60 30.36 -13.00
C HIS A 1050 7.10 30.06 -13.01
N GLU A 1051 7.93 31.11 -13.14
CA GLU A 1051 9.40 31.00 -13.11
C GLU A 1051 9.92 30.30 -11.84
N SER A 1052 9.31 30.59 -10.68
CA SER A 1052 9.66 29.95 -9.40
C SER A 1052 9.49 28.43 -9.44
N SER A 1053 8.52 27.92 -10.20
CA SER A 1053 8.36 26.47 -10.40
C SER A 1053 9.48 25.87 -11.24
N VAL A 1054 10.02 26.62 -12.21
CA VAL A 1054 11.14 26.19 -13.05
C VAL A 1054 12.46 26.17 -12.26
N LYS A 1055 12.66 27.16 -11.38
CA LYS A 1055 13.89 27.30 -10.57
C LYS A 1055 13.89 26.48 -9.26
N LYS A 1056 12.79 25.82 -8.91
CA LYS A 1056 12.53 25.21 -7.60
C LYS A 1056 13.68 24.37 -7.01
N TYR A 1057 14.37 23.57 -7.84
CA TYR A 1057 15.44 22.65 -7.39
C TYR A 1057 16.84 23.03 -7.86
N LEU A 1058 17.00 24.15 -8.58
CA LEU A 1058 18.28 24.48 -9.22
C LEU A 1058 19.38 24.74 -8.18
N GLU A 1059 19.14 25.68 -7.25
CA GLU A 1059 20.10 26.03 -6.19
C GLU A 1059 20.45 24.84 -5.31
N ILE A 1060 19.46 24.02 -4.96
CA ILE A 1060 19.68 22.82 -4.15
C ILE A 1060 20.55 21.83 -4.91
N SER A 1061 20.30 21.60 -6.21
CA SER A 1061 21.08 20.68 -7.05
C SER A 1061 22.54 21.11 -7.13
N LYS A 1062 22.80 22.41 -7.30
CA LYS A 1062 24.16 22.97 -7.31
C LYS A 1062 24.86 22.75 -5.97
N ARG A 1063 24.22 23.17 -4.87
CA ARG A 1063 24.76 23.05 -3.51
C ARG A 1063 25.18 21.61 -3.20
N ILE A 1064 24.30 20.64 -3.44
CA ILE A 1064 24.60 19.23 -3.12
C ILE A 1064 25.64 18.62 -4.07
N SER A 1065 25.66 19.01 -5.35
CA SER A 1065 26.68 18.53 -6.31
C SER A 1065 28.10 19.05 -6.05
N GLN A 1066 28.21 20.18 -5.32
CA GLN A 1066 29.47 20.76 -4.88
C GLN A 1066 29.95 20.15 -3.55
N GLN A 1067 29.02 19.83 -2.66
CA GLN A 1067 29.32 19.21 -1.35
C GLN A 1067 29.68 17.72 -1.45
N PHE A 1068 29.11 17.01 -2.43
CA PHE A 1068 29.29 15.56 -2.60
C PHE A 1068 30.05 15.23 -3.89
N GLU A 1069 30.71 14.06 -3.89
CA GLU A 1069 31.48 13.57 -5.03
C GLU A 1069 30.55 12.95 -6.08
N VAL A 1070 29.98 13.80 -6.93
CA VAL A 1070 29.21 13.37 -8.09
C VAL A 1070 30.04 13.39 -9.38
N SER A 1071 29.63 12.62 -10.39
CA SER A 1071 30.34 12.55 -11.67
C SER A 1071 30.40 13.91 -12.38
N ASN A 1072 31.50 14.18 -13.09
CA ASN A 1072 31.67 15.41 -13.87
C ASN A 1072 30.56 15.59 -14.92
N TYR A 1073 30.08 14.49 -15.51
CA TYR A 1073 28.93 14.51 -16.42
C TYR A 1073 27.68 15.08 -15.75
N LEU A 1074 27.42 14.70 -14.49
CA LEU A 1074 26.25 15.19 -13.76
C LEU A 1074 26.36 16.69 -13.44
N ARG A 1075 27.55 17.15 -13.05
CA ARG A 1075 27.83 18.58 -12.81
C ARG A 1075 27.60 19.41 -14.07
N GLN A 1076 28.22 19.02 -15.19
CA GLN A 1076 28.03 19.69 -16.49
C GLN A 1076 26.55 19.72 -16.90
N ARG A 1077 25.79 18.67 -16.61
CA ARG A 1077 24.36 18.62 -16.95
C ARG A 1077 23.53 19.59 -16.11
N ILE A 1078 23.90 19.84 -14.85
CA ILE A 1078 23.27 20.87 -14.01
C ILE A 1078 23.60 22.25 -14.56
N ASP A 1079 24.88 22.52 -14.85
CA ASP A 1079 25.35 23.80 -15.40
C ASP A 1079 24.64 24.16 -16.72
N LEU A 1080 24.52 23.19 -17.63
CA LEU A 1080 23.79 23.38 -18.90
C LEU A 1080 22.30 23.73 -18.70
N ILE A 1081 21.67 23.20 -17.65
CA ILE A 1081 20.27 23.51 -17.33
C ILE A 1081 20.17 24.89 -16.68
N GLU A 1082 21.13 25.26 -15.84
CA GLU A 1082 21.24 26.61 -15.30
C GLU A 1082 21.33 27.63 -16.43
N ASP A 1083 22.26 27.43 -17.38
CA ASP A 1083 22.43 28.30 -18.55
C ASP A 1083 21.14 28.40 -19.37
N ALA A 1084 20.45 27.26 -19.58
CA ALA A 1084 19.18 27.23 -20.30
C ALA A 1084 18.06 27.99 -19.56
N ILE A 1085 18.01 27.92 -18.23
CA ILE A 1085 17.06 28.67 -17.40
C ILE A 1085 17.43 30.16 -17.43
N ALA A 1086 18.70 30.52 -17.23
CA ALA A 1086 19.18 31.89 -17.24
C ALA A 1086 18.89 32.55 -18.59
N SER A 1087 19.22 31.89 -19.71
CA SER A 1087 18.95 32.41 -21.06
C SER A 1087 17.46 32.64 -21.33
N LEU A 1088 16.56 31.86 -20.71
CA LEU A 1088 15.12 32.01 -20.92
C LEU A 1088 14.52 33.23 -20.18
N PHE A 1089 15.05 33.56 -18.99
CA PHE A 1089 14.49 34.58 -18.11
C PHE A 1089 15.28 35.89 -18.07
N THR A 1090 16.54 35.87 -18.47
CA THR A 1090 17.39 37.06 -18.49
C THR A 1090 17.23 37.74 -19.84
N ASN A 1091 16.80 39.00 -19.84
CA ASN A 1091 16.67 39.81 -21.04
C ASN A 1091 17.93 40.66 -21.18
N ASP A 1092 18.69 40.51 -22.26
CA ASP A 1092 19.96 41.24 -22.49
C ASP A 1092 19.81 42.78 -22.45
N HIS A 1093 18.58 43.28 -22.52
CA HIS A 1093 18.26 44.71 -22.46
C HIS A 1093 17.90 45.25 -21.05
N ALA A 1094 17.82 44.40 -20.03
CA ALA A 1094 17.51 44.79 -18.65
C ALA A 1094 18.31 43.95 -17.64
N GLN A 1095 19.57 44.32 -17.43
CA GLN A 1095 20.38 43.75 -16.34
C GLN A 1095 20.14 44.56 -15.05
N GLU A 1096 19.57 43.92 -14.03
CA GLU A 1096 19.73 44.36 -12.63
C GLU A 1096 21.08 43.85 -12.14
N LEU A 1097 22.13 44.66 -12.32
CA LEU A 1097 23.45 44.38 -11.77
C LEU A 1097 23.40 44.52 -10.24
N LYS A 1098 23.88 43.52 -9.51
CA LYS A 1098 24.11 43.62 -8.07
C LYS A 1098 25.42 44.37 -7.84
N LEU A 1099 25.54 45.06 -6.71
CA LEU A 1099 26.78 45.77 -6.35
C LEU A 1099 28.00 44.83 -6.34
N ASP A 1100 27.79 43.56 -5.98
CA ASP A 1100 28.82 42.52 -5.93
C ASP A 1100 29.32 42.09 -7.33
N ASP A 1101 28.59 42.42 -8.40
CA ASP A 1101 29.04 42.15 -9.78
C ASP A 1101 30.09 43.19 -10.26
N PHE A 1102 30.33 44.25 -9.47
CA PHE A 1102 31.28 45.32 -9.75
C PHE A 1102 32.59 45.25 -8.95
N PHE A 1103 32.66 44.39 -7.93
CA PHE A 1103 33.85 44.19 -7.08
C PHE A 1103 34.40 42.79 -7.26
#